data_AF-A0A367KAZ4-F1
#
_entry.id   AF-A0A367KAZ4-F1
#
_cell.length_a   1.000
_cell.length_b   1.000
_cell.length_c   1.000
_cell.angle_alpha   90.00
_cell.angle_beta   90.00
_cell.angle_gamma   90.00
#
_symmetry.space_group_name_H-M   'P 1'
#
loop_
_entity.id
_entity.type
_entity.pdbx_description
1 polymer ?
#
loop_
_entity_poly.entity_id
_entity_poly.type
_entity_poly.pdbx_seq_one_letter_code
_entity_poly.pdbx_strand_id
1 'polypeptide(L)'
;PEGNIAPSTLRVLTVFRGFVTETYLAFVFWSMLTSLTLLIWYFPLWYMGISGFEAFLFITLLPIVLSIGPLRRVVYRFRGFVHLLSLVGIASYLKVDPVWRLSLTAFGIGLSLCAWVASWIESNSQTGELERSVLIWGLGLILHCVVKMAWFTENPIWPIMNRANGGLNDVGLVLGVIASIDVMLRDATSTRVSDSRASNAVKYTGSSLLAASGFGSLLFALHSMYTDSSTIMRWTVDGYPNYGPEPVPWGIATIAALGLGLIISPYRRFTTSFGWYAVGVASCAVFYIYSSWTAFYAGLVLGTYFMSITPALVRGLSTQSPFVTLFFGFMTYNILCLAHVWVVAYEFVPGGVYARERTDVILCTIMALIGLGVLNANKQARQDVQKRLAQFHILKHARFMARFAVASLVALSVLISTHRVMNAKSPAPYTTSEKSFTAAIWTIHFALDNDMWASERRMRDAIRDLELDVVGLLESDTMRIIMGNRDWAQSIAEELGYYVDFGPSSMKHTWGCLMLSKFPIVKSEHHLLPSPVGELACAIHATLDVYGQPVDFIVSHNGQDENYNDRIQQTTKLAEIMRTSPNPFVFLGYVVTRPQQEIYHLLFDGGDINDIDPSDWDRWCEYVGFRGLRRLGYARISHGGITDTEIQSGKFQVVDNPKDYWRASYDLISESEVKPELRYPSMFYGQGVRGHRYHVFNEPRYFRTNELQYIKIRHRLTKFYSVSLVHSSTFEMMAEVQAKSATAKVKPILLHYENKPDTQVELRDTSMIGFEWSFVWEGEKYRWVRESDICVAQYLPRTLKDEYFGIISLLGYNILRCEISQSKELELLLLVSLITLLDKFDDRGWKKDPIGQGIPDNSSPPTVSGQTQQKKEKVERTNEQKLQQMLEKDTRRSQKQMQKNPPSSGNSPDQTPKGSPLSTPSVSTNSPKKTAPPITHTNSTKRISKIFNSIVTLNQQQQMKIKQLPVPSPPIIDKSVGWDHQHTFPYYSYSPYTRMTNDLGYMSIHRSNEDSNPPHVKNIQWDPEPVPDSFYTQRYKTLDYPHPYNNRYSAIEYHS
;
A
#
# COMPACT_ATOMS: atom_id res chain seq x y z
N PRO A 1 -9.32 -34.62 -60.94
CA PRO A 1 -8.87 -35.15 -59.64
C PRO A 1 -9.26 -34.16 -58.53
N GLU A 2 -10.55 -34.13 -58.19
CA GLU A 2 -11.08 -33.27 -57.14
C GLU A 2 -11.02 -34.04 -55.81
N GLY A 3 -10.25 -33.49 -54.87
CA GLY A 3 -9.96 -34.08 -53.58
C GLY A 3 -11.20 -34.15 -52.70
N ASN A 4 -11.94 -35.25 -52.79
CA ASN A 4 -12.97 -35.58 -51.80
C ASN A 4 -12.31 -35.88 -50.46
N ILE A 5 -12.43 -34.95 -49.51
CA ILE A 5 -12.08 -35.17 -48.10
C ILE A 5 -12.83 -36.42 -47.62
N ALA A 6 -12.10 -37.40 -47.08
CA ALA A 6 -12.70 -38.64 -46.60
C ALA A 6 -13.83 -38.33 -45.57
N PRO A 7 -14.99 -39.02 -45.63
CA PRO A 7 -16.11 -38.79 -44.71
C PRO A 7 -15.74 -38.93 -43.22
N SER A 8 -14.72 -39.76 -42.92
CA SER A 8 -14.14 -39.89 -41.58
C SER A 8 -13.44 -38.61 -41.12
N THR A 9 -12.67 -37.96 -42.00
CA THR A 9 -12.00 -36.68 -41.74
C THR A 9 -13.01 -35.55 -41.50
N LEU A 10 -14.07 -35.49 -42.31
CA LEU A 10 -15.13 -34.49 -42.15
C LEU A 10 -15.87 -34.63 -40.80
N ARG A 11 -16.11 -35.87 -40.35
CA ARG A 11 -16.72 -36.17 -39.06
C ARG A 11 -15.82 -35.76 -37.89
N VAL A 12 -14.51 -36.05 -37.95
CA VAL A 12 -13.54 -35.65 -36.92
C VAL A 12 -13.45 -34.14 -36.81
N LEU A 13 -13.38 -33.43 -37.94
CA LEU A 13 -13.37 -31.95 -37.97
C LEU A 13 -14.64 -31.36 -37.37
N THR A 14 -15.80 -31.94 -37.65
CA THR A 14 -17.09 -31.48 -37.09
C THR A 14 -17.16 -31.66 -35.58
N VAL A 15 -16.69 -32.80 -35.07
CA VAL A 15 -16.64 -33.08 -33.61
C VAL A 15 -15.63 -32.17 -32.92
N PHE A 16 -14.46 -31.95 -33.54
CA PHE A 16 -13.43 -31.04 -33.04
C PHE A 16 -13.97 -29.61 -32.96
N ARG A 17 -14.57 -29.10 -34.05
CA ARG A 17 -15.21 -27.78 -34.11
C ARG A 17 -16.23 -27.59 -33.00
N GLY A 18 -17.15 -28.54 -32.85
CA GLY A 18 -18.18 -28.47 -31.81
C GLY A 18 -17.62 -28.48 -30.38
N PHE A 19 -16.53 -29.22 -30.15
CA PHE A 19 -15.82 -29.23 -28.88
C PHE A 19 -15.22 -27.85 -28.56
N VAL A 20 -14.52 -27.23 -29.52
CA VAL A 20 -13.92 -25.90 -29.37
C VAL A 20 -14.96 -24.83 -29.11
N THR A 21 -16.05 -24.79 -29.89
CA THR A 21 -17.11 -23.78 -29.73
C THR A 21 -17.82 -23.89 -28.38
N GLU A 22 -18.05 -25.10 -27.87
CA GLU A 22 -18.70 -25.27 -26.56
C GLU A 22 -17.72 -24.98 -25.40
N THR A 23 -16.41 -25.25 -25.56
CA THR A 23 -15.39 -24.82 -24.59
C THR A 23 -15.31 -23.29 -24.53
N TYR A 24 -15.44 -22.60 -25.67
CA TYR A 24 -15.52 -21.15 -25.69
C TYR A 24 -16.77 -20.63 -24.97
N LEU A 25 -17.95 -21.20 -25.21
CA LEU A 25 -19.17 -20.82 -24.47
C LEU A 25 -19.07 -21.12 -22.97
N ALA A 26 -18.32 -22.16 -22.57
CA ALA A 26 -18.03 -22.42 -21.17
C ALA A 26 -17.10 -21.35 -20.58
N PHE A 27 -16.09 -20.90 -21.33
CA PHE A 27 -15.27 -19.76 -20.95
C PHE A 27 -16.10 -18.47 -20.79
N VAL A 28 -17.03 -18.19 -21.70
CA VAL A 28 -17.95 -17.04 -21.60
C VAL A 28 -18.81 -17.14 -20.34
N PHE A 29 -19.33 -18.34 -20.03
CA PHE A 29 -20.05 -18.58 -18.77
C PHE A 29 -19.22 -18.25 -17.53
N TRP A 30 -18.00 -18.78 -17.43
CA TRP A 30 -17.10 -18.50 -16.30
C TRP A 30 -16.71 -17.03 -16.19
N SER A 31 -16.53 -16.37 -17.34
CA SER A 31 -16.25 -14.93 -17.40
C SER A 31 -17.43 -14.10 -16.86
N MET A 32 -18.67 -14.42 -17.24
CA MET A 32 -19.85 -13.74 -16.69
C MET A 32 -20.04 -14.05 -15.19
N LEU A 33 -19.85 -15.31 -14.77
CA LEU A 33 -20.02 -15.72 -13.37
C LEU A 33 -19.06 -14.97 -12.44
N THR A 34 -17.80 -14.86 -12.83
CA THR A 34 -16.75 -14.17 -12.06
C THR A 34 -16.91 -12.65 -12.06
N SER A 35 -17.53 -12.08 -13.10
CA SER A 35 -17.89 -10.65 -13.08
C SER A 35 -19.12 -10.33 -12.23
N LEU A 36 -20.04 -11.27 -12.00
CA LEU A 36 -21.30 -10.96 -11.32
C LEU A 36 -21.08 -10.39 -9.92
N THR A 37 -20.28 -11.09 -9.09
CA THR A 37 -19.99 -10.67 -7.71
C THR A 37 -19.13 -9.42 -7.66
N LEU A 38 -18.26 -9.21 -8.65
CA LEU A 38 -17.48 -7.99 -8.84
C LEU A 38 -18.35 -6.77 -9.14
N LEU A 39 -19.32 -6.91 -10.05
CA LEU A 39 -20.28 -5.85 -10.36
C LEU A 39 -21.24 -5.56 -9.19
N ILE A 40 -21.58 -6.57 -8.39
CA ILE A 40 -22.40 -6.37 -7.18
C ILE A 40 -21.61 -5.55 -6.16
N TRP A 41 -20.32 -5.88 -5.93
CA TRP A 41 -19.49 -5.29 -4.89
C TRP A 41 -19.30 -3.78 -5.00
N TYR A 42 -19.26 -3.24 -6.22
CA TYR A 42 -19.17 -1.81 -6.44
C TYR A 42 -20.22 -1.04 -5.62
N PHE A 43 -21.47 -1.50 -5.53
CA PHE A 43 -22.51 -0.74 -4.83
C PHE A 43 -22.28 -0.67 -3.31
N PRO A 44 -22.09 -1.77 -2.57
CA PRO A 44 -21.70 -1.73 -1.15
C PRO A 44 -20.48 -0.87 -0.85
N LEU A 45 -19.49 -0.85 -1.74
CA LEU A 45 -18.29 -0.02 -1.58
C LEU A 45 -18.65 1.47 -1.49
N TRP A 46 -19.58 1.95 -2.33
CA TRP A 46 -19.99 3.36 -2.34
C TRP A 46 -21.09 3.70 -1.32
N TYR A 47 -21.96 2.75 -1.00
CA TYR A 47 -23.02 2.94 0.00
C TYR A 47 -22.57 2.64 1.43
N MET A 48 -21.36 2.09 1.62
CA MET A 48 -20.81 1.67 2.91
C MET A 48 -21.77 0.77 3.70
N GLY A 49 -22.38 -0.20 3.01
CA GLY A 49 -23.38 -1.09 3.58
C GLY A 49 -24.19 -1.87 2.54
N ILE A 50 -25.26 -2.56 3.00
CA ILE A 50 -26.18 -3.28 2.11
C ILE A 50 -26.94 -2.28 1.23
N SER A 51 -26.77 -2.40 -0.08
CA SER A 51 -27.31 -1.50 -1.10
C SER A 51 -28.63 -1.98 -1.72
N GLY A 52 -28.98 -3.25 -1.55
CA GLY A 52 -30.07 -3.93 -2.23
C GLY A 52 -29.66 -4.60 -3.55
N PHE A 53 -28.55 -4.19 -4.17
CA PHE A 53 -28.03 -4.81 -5.39
C PHE A 53 -27.47 -6.21 -5.16
N GLU A 54 -27.21 -6.59 -3.91
CA GLU A 54 -26.80 -7.94 -3.53
C GLU A 54 -27.87 -8.98 -3.92
N ALA A 55 -29.14 -8.57 -4.06
CA ALA A 55 -30.22 -9.42 -4.53
C ALA A 55 -29.97 -9.97 -5.95
N PHE A 56 -29.16 -9.31 -6.79
CA PHE A 56 -28.77 -9.83 -8.10
C PHE A 56 -27.99 -11.15 -8.02
N LEU A 57 -27.38 -11.47 -6.87
CA LEU A 57 -26.76 -12.78 -6.65
C LEU A 57 -27.77 -13.93 -6.84
N PHE A 58 -29.05 -13.70 -6.51
CA PHE A 58 -30.11 -14.70 -6.66
C PHE A 58 -30.46 -15.02 -8.11
N ILE A 59 -29.91 -14.30 -9.11
CA ILE A 59 -30.08 -14.67 -10.52
C ILE A 59 -29.53 -16.07 -10.83
N THR A 60 -28.56 -16.55 -10.04
CA THR A 60 -28.03 -17.92 -10.12
C THR A 60 -29.07 -18.99 -9.76
N LEU A 61 -30.20 -18.62 -9.14
CA LEU A 61 -31.34 -19.51 -8.90
C LEU A 61 -32.22 -19.70 -10.14
N LEU A 62 -32.06 -18.92 -11.21
CA LEU A 62 -32.89 -19.00 -12.40
C LEU A 62 -33.07 -20.42 -12.97
N PRO A 63 -32.08 -21.34 -12.95
CA PRO A 63 -32.26 -22.72 -13.42
C PRO A 63 -33.39 -23.49 -12.75
N ILE A 64 -33.92 -23.08 -11.59
CA ILE A 64 -35.08 -23.74 -10.95
C ILE A 64 -36.28 -23.81 -11.91
N VAL A 65 -36.45 -22.84 -12.81
CA VAL A 65 -37.55 -22.85 -13.79
C VAL A 65 -37.49 -24.09 -14.71
N LEU A 66 -36.32 -24.71 -14.88
CA LEU A 66 -36.10 -25.95 -15.62
C LEU A 66 -36.67 -27.20 -14.91
N SER A 67 -37.24 -27.04 -13.72
CA SER A 67 -38.10 -28.06 -13.10
C SER A 67 -39.35 -28.31 -13.94
N ILE A 68 -39.79 -27.30 -14.71
CA ILE A 68 -40.87 -27.41 -15.68
C ILE A 68 -40.35 -28.17 -16.91
N GLY A 69 -40.72 -29.45 -17.02
CA GLY A 69 -40.23 -30.35 -18.06
C GLY A 69 -40.38 -29.85 -19.51
N PRO A 70 -41.52 -29.26 -19.92
CA PRO A 70 -41.65 -28.64 -21.24
C PRO A 70 -40.66 -27.49 -21.47
N LEU A 71 -40.55 -26.55 -20.52
CA LEU A 71 -39.63 -25.41 -20.62
C LEU A 71 -38.17 -25.89 -20.72
N ARG A 72 -37.78 -26.86 -19.90
CA ARG A 72 -36.44 -27.46 -19.95
C ARG A 72 -36.10 -28.06 -21.30
N ARG A 73 -37.04 -28.81 -21.90
CA ARG A 73 -36.86 -29.39 -23.24
C ARG A 73 -36.76 -28.32 -24.32
N VAL A 74 -37.51 -27.21 -24.20
CA VAL A 74 -37.40 -26.05 -25.10
C VAL A 74 -36.03 -25.39 -24.99
N VAL A 75 -35.57 -25.09 -23.77
CA VAL A 75 -34.24 -24.51 -23.52
C VAL A 75 -33.15 -25.43 -24.07
N TYR A 76 -33.25 -26.75 -23.86
CA TYR A 76 -32.29 -27.71 -24.40
C TYR A 76 -32.32 -27.80 -25.94
N ARG A 77 -33.51 -27.74 -26.56
CA ARG A 77 -33.69 -27.76 -28.01
C ARG A 77 -33.12 -26.51 -28.69
N PHE A 78 -33.22 -25.36 -28.04
CA PHE A 78 -32.77 -24.05 -28.54
C PHE A 78 -31.57 -23.49 -27.76
N ARG A 79 -30.75 -24.34 -27.15
CA ARG A 79 -29.66 -23.91 -26.25
C ARG A 79 -28.65 -22.99 -26.93
N GLY A 80 -28.37 -23.18 -28.23
CA GLY A 80 -27.52 -22.27 -28.99
C GLY A 80 -28.08 -20.85 -29.08
N PHE A 81 -29.41 -20.72 -29.23
CA PHE A 81 -30.08 -19.42 -29.20
C PHE A 81 -30.10 -18.82 -27.79
N VAL A 82 -30.28 -19.63 -26.74
CA VAL A 82 -30.18 -19.16 -25.35
C VAL A 82 -28.76 -18.66 -25.04
N HIS A 83 -27.72 -19.35 -25.51
CA HIS A 83 -26.34 -18.87 -25.44
C HIS A 83 -26.14 -17.57 -26.20
N LEU A 84 -26.73 -17.42 -27.40
CA LEU A 84 -26.68 -16.17 -28.16
C LEU A 84 -27.29 -15.01 -27.37
N LEU A 85 -28.47 -15.20 -26.77
CA LEU A 85 -29.09 -14.19 -25.92
C LEU A 85 -28.27 -13.88 -24.67
N SER A 86 -27.61 -14.89 -24.08
CA SER A 86 -26.77 -14.70 -22.89
C SER A 86 -25.60 -13.74 -23.10
N LEU A 87 -25.17 -13.55 -24.35
CA LEU A 87 -24.09 -12.61 -24.70
C LEU A 87 -24.43 -11.15 -24.37
N VAL A 88 -25.71 -10.82 -24.12
CA VAL A 88 -26.09 -9.51 -23.57
C VAL A 88 -25.35 -9.19 -22.27
N GLY A 89 -24.96 -10.22 -21.51
CA GLY A 89 -24.18 -10.04 -20.29
C GLY A 89 -22.74 -9.60 -20.54
N ILE A 90 -22.13 -9.99 -21.66
CA ILE A 90 -20.84 -9.44 -22.08
C ILE A 90 -21.03 -8.07 -22.73
N ALA A 91 -22.08 -7.89 -23.56
CA ALA A 91 -22.40 -6.64 -24.24
C ALA A 91 -22.79 -5.49 -23.29
N SER A 92 -23.02 -5.79 -22.02
CA SER A 92 -23.29 -4.81 -20.97
C SER A 92 -22.15 -3.80 -20.79
N TYR A 93 -20.92 -4.12 -21.20
CA TYR A 93 -19.78 -3.18 -21.25
C TYR A 93 -20.04 -1.94 -22.13
N LEU A 94 -21.04 -1.98 -23.02
CA LEU A 94 -21.45 -0.80 -23.80
C LEU A 94 -22.21 0.24 -22.96
N LYS A 95 -22.54 -0.09 -21.70
CA LYS A 95 -23.23 0.79 -20.77
C LYS A 95 -22.24 1.37 -19.76
N VAL A 96 -22.16 2.70 -19.74
CA VAL A 96 -21.38 3.46 -18.76
C VAL A 96 -22.01 3.34 -17.38
N ASP A 97 -23.34 3.43 -17.31
CA ASP A 97 -24.08 3.31 -16.05
C ASP A 97 -23.88 1.93 -15.38
N PRO A 98 -23.36 1.89 -14.14
CA PRO A 98 -23.11 0.66 -13.39
C PRO A 98 -24.34 -0.24 -13.18
N VAL A 99 -25.54 0.35 -12.98
CA VAL A 99 -26.79 -0.39 -12.73
C VAL A 99 -27.20 -1.18 -13.96
N TRP A 100 -27.13 -0.57 -15.13
CA TRP A 100 -27.42 -1.26 -16.39
C TRP A 100 -26.39 -2.34 -16.69
N ARG A 101 -25.11 -2.08 -16.39
CA ARG A 101 -24.05 -3.07 -16.57
C ARG A 101 -24.27 -4.32 -15.70
N LEU A 102 -24.59 -4.14 -14.42
CA LEU A 102 -24.94 -5.22 -13.50
C LEU A 102 -26.19 -5.99 -13.97
N SER A 103 -27.28 -5.27 -14.27
CA SER A 103 -28.57 -5.88 -14.60
C SER A 103 -28.51 -6.77 -15.85
N LEU A 104 -27.86 -6.29 -16.91
CA LEU A 104 -27.69 -7.04 -18.15
C LEU A 104 -26.73 -8.22 -17.98
N THR A 105 -25.66 -8.05 -17.19
CA THR A 105 -24.73 -9.14 -16.85
C THR A 105 -25.43 -10.24 -16.09
N ALA A 106 -26.20 -9.89 -15.05
CA ALA A 106 -27.01 -10.82 -14.28
C ALA A 106 -27.99 -11.61 -15.16
N PHE A 107 -28.72 -10.92 -16.04
CA PHE A 107 -29.62 -11.58 -16.98
C PHE A 107 -28.88 -12.55 -17.92
N GLY A 108 -27.73 -12.13 -18.46
CA GLY A 108 -26.88 -12.97 -19.32
C GLY A 108 -26.39 -14.25 -18.61
N ILE A 109 -25.86 -14.13 -17.39
CA ILE A 109 -25.41 -15.31 -16.61
C ILE A 109 -26.57 -16.25 -16.29
N GLY A 110 -27.75 -15.72 -15.94
CA GLY A 110 -28.94 -16.53 -15.71
C GLY A 110 -29.31 -17.39 -16.92
N LEU A 111 -29.34 -16.80 -18.12
CA LEU A 111 -29.63 -17.52 -19.37
C LEU A 111 -28.57 -18.57 -19.69
N SER A 112 -27.28 -18.22 -19.59
CA SER A 112 -26.19 -19.15 -19.85
C SER A 112 -26.22 -20.32 -18.87
N LEU A 113 -26.51 -20.07 -17.60
CA LEU A 113 -26.63 -21.10 -16.56
C LEU A 113 -27.81 -22.04 -16.87
N CYS A 114 -28.95 -21.51 -17.31
CA CYS A 114 -30.07 -22.32 -17.77
C CYS A 114 -29.70 -23.23 -18.95
N ALA A 115 -28.94 -22.73 -19.93
CA ALA A 115 -28.52 -23.52 -21.09
C ALA A 115 -27.61 -24.70 -20.70
N TRP A 116 -26.66 -24.48 -19.79
CA TRP A 116 -25.78 -25.53 -19.26
C TRP A 116 -26.56 -26.57 -18.43
N VAL A 117 -27.38 -26.12 -17.49
CA VAL A 117 -28.16 -27.01 -16.62
C VAL A 117 -29.18 -27.82 -17.41
N ALA A 118 -29.89 -27.21 -18.38
CA ALA A 118 -30.81 -27.92 -19.26
C ALA A 118 -30.09 -29.03 -20.05
N SER A 119 -28.88 -28.73 -20.55
CA SER A 119 -28.03 -29.71 -21.24
C SER A 119 -27.64 -30.88 -20.33
N TRP A 120 -27.29 -30.62 -19.06
CA TRP A 120 -26.94 -31.69 -18.12
C TRP A 120 -28.11 -32.60 -17.77
N ILE A 121 -29.28 -32.02 -17.47
CA ILE A 121 -30.47 -32.79 -17.06
C ILE A 121 -31.01 -33.61 -18.24
N GLU A 122 -31.14 -33.03 -19.43
CA GLU A 122 -31.68 -33.75 -20.59
C GLU A 122 -30.70 -34.82 -21.13
N SER A 123 -29.39 -34.66 -20.86
CA SER A 123 -28.37 -35.66 -21.22
C SER A 123 -28.15 -36.73 -20.14
N ASN A 124 -28.93 -36.75 -19.04
CA ASN A 124 -28.65 -37.61 -17.88
C ASN A 124 -28.67 -39.12 -18.19
N SER A 125 -29.52 -39.54 -19.14
CA SER A 125 -29.66 -40.91 -19.60
C SER A 125 -28.47 -41.35 -20.47
N GLN A 126 -27.78 -40.39 -21.09
CA GLN A 126 -26.65 -40.59 -21.97
C GLN A 126 -25.34 -40.26 -21.25
N THR A 127 -24.81 -41.28 -20.58
CA THR A 127 -23.65 -41.12 -19.70
C THR A 127 -22.42 -40.48 -20.35
N GLY A 128 -22.21 -40.72 -21.65
CA GLY A 128 -21.11 -40.13 -22.41
C GLY A 128 -21.33 -38.68 -22.81
N GLU A 129 -22.56 -38.28 -23.17
CA GLU A 129 -22.86 -36.88 -23.53
C GLU A 129 -22.78 -35.96 -22.32
N LEU A 130 -23.32 -36.39 -21.17
CA LEU A 130 -23.19 -35.67 -19.91
C LEU A 130 -21.71 -35.51 -19.51
N GLU A 131 -20.92 -36.58 -19.56
CA GLU A 131 -19.49 -36.51 -19.24
C GLU A 131 -18.75 -35.53 -20.17
N ARG A 132 -19.02 -35.57 -21.48
CA ARG A 132 -18.47 -34.61 -22.45
C ARG A 132 -18.81 -33.17 -22.07
N SER A 133 -20.08 -32.89 -21.77
CA SER A 133 -20.54 -31.55 -21.41
C SER A 133 -19.85 -31.02 -20.15
N VAL A 134 -19.68 -31.85 -19.11
CA VAL A 134 -19.01 -31.42 -17.86
C VAL A 134 -17.50 -31.28 -18.05
N LEU A 135 -16.86 -32.13 -18.86
CA LEU A 135 -15.46 -31.96 -19.22
C LEU A 135 -15.24 -30.62 -19.94
N ILE A 136 -16.13 -30.25 -20.86
CA ILE A 136 -16.09 -28.97 -21.57
C ILE A 136 -16.30 -27.79 -20.61
N TRP A 137 -17.24 -27.90 -19.67
CA TRP A 137 -17.48 -26.88 -18.66
C TRP A 137 -16.24 -26.66 -17.77
N GLY A 138 -15.56 -27.74 -17.37
CA GLY A 138 -14.29 -27.67 -16.63
C GLY A 138 -13.12 -27.14 -17.47
N LEU A 139 -13.05 -27.47 -18.76
CA LEU A 139 -12.08 -26.86 -19.69
C LEU A 139 -12.31 -25.36 -19.85
N GLY A 140 -13.57 -24.90 -19.82
CA GLY A 140 -13.91 -23.48 -19.82
C GLY A 140 -13.31 -22.75 -18.62
N LEU A 141 -13.28 -23.37 -17.44
CA LEU A 141 -12.63 -22.80 -16.24
C LEU A 141 -11.10 -22.71 -16.42
N ILE A 142 -10.48 -23.79 -16.92
CA ILE A 142 -9.04 -23.80 -17.17
C ILE A 142 -8.67 -22.75 -18.22
N LEU A 143 -9.45 -22.65 -19.31
CA LEU A 143 -9.29 -21.61 -20.33
C LEU A 143 -9.47 -20.22 -19.72
N HIS A 144 -10.44 -20.03 -18.83
CA HIS A 144 -10.63 -18.77 -18.11
C HIS A 144 -9.38 -18.39 -17.30
N CYS A 145 -8.79 -19.31 -16.54
CA CYS A 145 -7.54 -19.05 -15.81
C CYS A 145 -6.35 -18.77 -16.76
N VAL A 146 -6.22 -19.49 -17.87
CA VAL A 146 -5.15 -19.26 -18.86
C VAL A 146 -5.29 -17.88 -19.51
N VAL A 147 -6.52 -17.49 -19.89
CA VAL A 147 -6.80 -16.17 -20.46
C VAL A 147 -6.52 -15.08 -19.43
N LYS A 148 -6.97 -15.25 -18.18
CA LYS A 148 -6.64 -14.31 -17.11
C LYS A 148 -5.14 -14.18 -16.90
N MET A 149 -4.39 -15.29 -16.91
CA MET A 149 -2.94 -15.23 -16.82
C MET A 149 -2.28 -14.46 -17.98
N ALA A 150 -2.84 -14.55 -19.19
CA ALA A 150 -2.41 -13.78 -20.35
C ALA A 150 -2.77 -12.28 -20.26
N TRP A 151 -3.83 -11.96 -19.52
CA TRP A 151 -4.35 -10.61 -19.35
C TRP A 151 -4.09 -10.04 -17.95
N PHE A 152 -2.96 -10.41 -17.35
CA PHE A 152 -2.54 -9.89 -16.05
C PHE A 152 -3.60 -10.03 -14.95
N THR A 153 -4.24 -11.21 -14.90
CA THR A 153 -5.33 -11.59 -13.98
C THR A 153 -6.65 -10.85 -14.15
N GLU A 154 -6.77 -10.01 -15.18
CA GLU A 154 -8.06 -9.52 -15.67
C GLU A 154 -8.65 -10.50 -16.68
N ASN A 155 -9.97 -10.49 -16.87
CA ASN A 155 -10.57 -11.18 -18.01
C ASN A 155 -10.92 -10.15 -19.11
N PRO A 156 -10.39 -10.28 -20.34
CA PRO A 156 -10.56 -9.27 -21.38
C PRO A 156 -12.02 -9.09 -21.84
N ILE A 157 -12.92 -10.01 -21.53
CA ILE A 157 -14.34 -9.90 -21.91
C ILE A 157 -15.23 -9.53 -20.72
N TRP A 158 -14.67 -9.22 -19.55
CA TRP A 158 -15.47 -8.77 -18.42
C TRP A 158 -16.19 -7.45 -18.72
N PRO A 159 -17.41 -7.26 -18.19
CA PRO A 159 -18.13 -6.00 -18.33
C PRO A 159 -17.42 -4.76 -17.79
N ILE A 160 -16.53 -4.92 -16.81
CA ILE A 160 -15.69 -3.82 -16.26
C ILE A 160 -14.50 -3.45 -17.16
N MET A 161 -14.38 -4.11 -18.30
CA MET A 161 -13.35 -3.84 -19.30
C MET A 161 -13.91 -3.08 -20.50
N ASN A 162 -13.07 -2.28 -21.13
CA ASN A 162 -13.31 -1.56 -22.36
C ASN A 162 -11.99 -1.38 -23.13
N ARG A 163 -12.04 -0.87 -24.37
CA ARG A 163 -10.82 -0.72 -25.18
C ARG A 163 -9.73 0.14 -24.53
N ALA A 164 -10.08 1.12 -23.70
CA ALA A 164 -9.12 2.01 -23.04
C ALA A 164 -8.36 1.31 -21.91
N ASN A 165 -9.02 0.43 -21.13
CA ASN A 165 -8.36 -0.35 -20.08
C ASN A 165 -7.95 -1.78 -20.53
N GLY A 166 -8.09 -2.11 -21.81
CA GLY A 166 -7.56 -3.34 -22.40
C GLY A 166 -8.54 -4.46 -22.66
N GLY A 167 -9.84 -4.20 -22.55
CA GLY A 167 -10.89 -5.11 -22.92
C GLY A 167 -10.88 -5.47 -24.41
N LEU A 168 -11.27 -6.72 -24.69
CA LEU A 168 -11.55 -7.29 -26.00
C LEU A 168 -13.00 -7.82 -26.05
N ASN A 169 -13.92 -7.12 -25.40
CA ASN A 169 -15.32 -7.52 -25.27
C ASN A 169 -16.00 -7.75 -26.62
N ASP A 170 -15.71 -6.92 -27.62
CA ASP A 170 -16.24 -7.05 -28.99
C ASP A 170 -15.73 -8.31 -29.71
N VAL A 171 -14.44 -8.61 -29.63
CA VAL A 171 -13.88 -9.88 -30.12
C VAL A 171 -14.54 -11.05 -29.40
N GLY A 172 -14.69 -10.93 -28.09
CA GLY A 172 -15.38 -11.90 -27.25
C GLY A 172 -16.83 -12.17 -27.70
N LEU A 173 -17.56 -11.10 -28.03
CA LEU A 173 -18.91 -11.17 -28.55
C LEU A 173 -18.97 -11.81 -29.93
N VAL A 174 -18.11 -11.43 -30.87
CA VAL A 174 -18.07 -12.01 -32.22
C VAL A 174 -17.82 -13.52 -32.15
N LEU A 175 -16.83 -13.96 -31.38
CA LEU A 175 -16.56 -15.38 -31.16
C LEU A 175 -17.73 -16.08 -30.46
N GLY A 176 -18.41 -15.40 -29.53
CA GLY A 176 -19.61 -15.91 -28.86
C GLY A 176 -20.80 -16.10 -29.79
N VAL A 177 -21.00 -15.17 -30.73
CA VAL A 177 -22.03 -15.26 -31.77
C VAL A 177 -21.73 -16.43 -32.68
N ILE A 178 -20.48 -16.55 -33.17
CA ILE A 178 -20.05 -17.66 -34.03
C ILE A 178 -20.25 -19.00 -33.32
N ALA A 179 -19.81 -19.12 -32.05
CA ALA A 179 -19.95 -20.34 -31.27
C ALA A 179 -21.43 -20.70 -31.02
N SER A 180 -22.27 -19.71 -30.73
CA SER A 180 -23.71 -19.90 -30.54
C SER A 180 -24.41 -20.35 -31.83
N ILE A 181 -24.10 -19.73 -32.97
CA ILE A 181 -24.62 -20.13 -34.28
C ILE A 181 -24.19 -21.56 -34.64
N ASP A 182 -22.93 -21.93 -34.39
CA ASP A 182 -22.47 -23.30 -34.61
C ASP A 182 -23.27 -24.32 -33.79
N VAL A 183 -23.53 -24.03 -32.51
CA VAL A 183 -24.39 -24.88 -31.67
C VAL A 183 -25.81 -24.97 -32.26
N MET A 184 -26.39 -23.86 -32.71
CA MET A 184 -27.72 -23.84 -33.34
C MET A 184 -27.76 -24.72 -34.60
N LEU A 185 -26.77 -24.60 -35.48
CA LEU A 185 -26.69 -25.40 -36.71
C LEU A 185 -26.53 -26.89 -36.42
N ARG A 186 -25.72 -27.25 -35.42
CA ARG A 186 -25.55 -28.65 -34.98
C ARG A 186 -26.82 -29.22 -34.36
N ASP A 187 -27.51 -28.44 -33.54
CA ASP A 187 -28.76 -28.88 -32.89
C ASP A 187 -29.93 -28.98 -33.91
N ALA A 188 -29.92 -28.17 -34.98
CA ALA A 188 -30.90 -28.24 -36.07
C ALA A 188 -30.70 -29.46 -36.99
N THR A 189 -29.44 -29.81 -37.29
CA THR A 189 -29.08 -30.95 -38.15
C THR A 189 -29.13 -32.29 -37.42
N SER A 190 -29.11 -32.29 -36.09
CA SER A 190 -29.35 -33.48 -35.29
C SER A 190 -30.82 -33.90 -35.40
N THR A 191 -31.11 -34.90 -36.26
CA THR A 191 -32.34 -35.70 -36.19
C THR A 191 -32.33 -36.48 -34.88
N ARG A 192 -32.66 -35.79 -33.78
CA ARG A 192 -33.02 -36.43 -32.53
C ARG A 192 -34.38 -37.08 -32.78
N VAL A 193 -34.36 -38.32 -33.26
CA VAL A 193 -35.53 -39.18 -33.35
C VAL A 193 -36.22 -39.07 -32.00
N SER A 194 -37.47 -38.57 -32.04
CA SER A 194 -38.37 -38.64 -30.91
C SER A 194 -38.64 -40.11 -30.67
N ASP A 195 -37.73 -40.80 -29.98
CA ASP A 195 -38.06 -42.08 -29.38
C ASP A 195 -39.06 -41.73 -28.27
N SER A 196 -40.33 -41.75 -28.67
CA SER A 196 -41.51 -41.91 -27.85
C SER A 196 -41.48 -43.28 -27.17
N ARG A 197 -40.40 -43.55 -26.44
CA ARG A 197 -40.39 -44.56 -25.41
C ARG A 197 -40.44 -43.80 -24.10
N ALA A 198 -41.62 -43.84 -23.49
CA ALA A 198 -41.75 -43.88 -22.05
C ALA A 198 -40.88 -45.04 -21.52
N SER A 199 -39.56 -44.87 -21.50
CA SER A 199 -38.66 -45.80 -20.84
C SER A 199 -38.76 -45.47 -19.38
N ASN A 200 -39.41 -46.34 -18.60
CA ASN A 200 -39.43 -46.39 -17.15
C ASN A 200 -38.30 -45.55 -16.55
N ALA A 201 -38.63 -44.39 -15.96
CA ALA A 201 -37.66 -43.49 -15.38
C ALA A 201 -36.73 -44.30 -14.48
N VAL A 202 -35.48 -44.48 -14.90
CA VAL A 202 -34.49 -45.22 -14.13
C VAL A 202 -34.36 -44.48 -12.80
N LYS A 203 -34.90 -45.05 -11.73
CA LYS A 203 -34.75 -44.50 -10.38
C LYS A 203 -33.28 -44.65 -9.99
N TYR A 204 -32.51 -43.58 -10.19
CA TYR A 204 -31.15 -43.50 -9.67
C TYR A 204 -31.21 -43.44 -8.15
N THR A 205 -30.56 -44.40 -7.48
CA THR A 205 -30.47 -44.36 -6.02
C THR A 205 -29.63 -43.16 -5.59
N GLY A 206 -30.08 -42.44 -4.58
CA GLY A 206 -29.43 -41.22 -4.13
C GLY A 206 -30.38 -40.29 -3.38
N SER A 207 -29.82 -39.21 -2.83
CA SER A 207 -30.58 -38.14 -2.21
C SER A 207 -30.37 -36.86 -3.00
N SER A 208 -31.48 -36.20 -3.35
CA SER A 208 -31.45 -34.90 -4.04
C SER A 208 -30.75 -33.84 -3.20
N LEU A 209 -30.95 -33.81 -1.87
CA LEU A 209 -30.30 -32.85 -0.98
C LEU A 209 -28.78 -33.06 -0.91
N LEU A 210 -28.32 -34.30 -0.79
CA LEU A 210 -26.87 -34.59 -0.74
C LEU A 210 -26.18 -34.21 -2.06
N ALA A 211 -26.82 -34.49 -3.20
CA ALA A 211 -26.34 -34.08 -4.51
C ALA A 211 -26.30 -32.55 -4.65
N ALA A 212 -27.35 -31.86 -4.22
CA ALA A 212 -27.48 -30.42 -4.26
C ALA A 212 -26.38 -29.72 -3.47
N SER A 213 -26.24 -30.06 -2.19
CA SER A 213 -25.25 -29.44 -1.30
C SER A 213 -23.82 -29.68 -1.78
N GLY A 214 -23.50 -30.89 -2.25
CA GLY A 214 -22.17 -31.19 -2.79
C GLY A 214 -21.84 -30.36 -4.03
N PHE A 215 -22.79 -30.23 -4.98
CA PHE A 215 -22.58 -29.42 -6.18
C PHE A 215 -22.47 -27.92 -5.84
N GLY A 216 -23.36 -27.38 -5.01
CA GLY A 216 -23.34 -25.98 -4.60
C GLY A 216 -22.02 -25.58 -3.93
N SER A 217 -21.53 -26.43 -3.02
CA SER A 217 -20.23 -26.22 -2.35
C SER A 217 -19.04 -26.37 -3.28
N LEU A 218 -19.09 -27.31 -4.24
CA LEU A 218 -18.05 -27.42 -5.27
C LEU A 218 -18.01 -26.18 -6.17
N LEU A 219 -19.16 -25.69 -6.64
CA LEU A 219 -19.23 -24.49 -7.48
C LEU A 219 -18.66 -23.28 -6.73
N PHE A 220 -19.00 -23.13 -5.45
CA PHE A 220 -18.43 -22.09 -4.60
C PHE A 220 -16.91 -22.24 -4.48
N ALA A 221 -16.40 -23.44 -4.17
CA ALA A 221 -14.97 -23.67 -3.97
C ALA A 221 -14.16 -23.42 -5.26
N LEU A 222 -14.68 -23.81 -6.43
CA LEU A 222 -14.07 -23.49 -7.72
C LEU A 222 -14.07 -21.98 -7.98
N HIS A 223 -15.20 -21.31 -7.69
CA HIS A 223 -15.32 -19.87 -7.91
C HIS A 223 -14.40 -19.07 -6.98
N SER A 224 -14.42 -19.33 -5.68
CA SER A 224 -13.66 -18.58 -4.69
C SER A 224 -12.14 -18.80 -4.78
N MET A 225 -11.67 -20.00 -5.15
CA MET A 225 -10.25 -20.35 -5.05
C MET A 225 -9.55 -20.63 -6.39
N TYR A 226 -10.28 -20.95 -7.47
CA TYR A 226 -9.69 -21.49 -8.71
C TYR A 226 -10.20 -20.84 -9.99
N THR A 227 -10.73 -19.62 -9.91
CA THR A 227 -11.04 -18.78 -11.09
C THR A 227 -9.89 -17.84 -11.47
N ASP A 228 -8.80 -17.84 -10.71
CA ASP A 228 -7.51 -17.30 -11.14
C ASP A 228 -6.38 -18.25 -10.69
N SER A 229 -5.25 -18.22 -11.39
CA SER A 229 -4.09 -19.04 -11.04
C SER A 229 -3.32 -18.55 -9.82
N SER A 230 -3.47 -17.27 -9.46
CA SER A 230 -2.77 -16.59 -8.36
C SER A 230 -3.50 -16.65 -7.01
N THR A 231 -4.80 -16.92 -7.00
CA THR A 231 -5.66 -16.81 -5.81
C THR A 231 -5.13 -17.60 -4.62
N ILE A 232 -4.83 -18.89 -4.81
CA ILE A 232 -4.32 -19.73 -3.72
C ILE A 232 -2.96 -19.27 -3.19
N MET A 233 -2.18 -18.53 -3.98
CA MET A 233 -0.89 -17.98 -3.53
C MET A 233 -1.15 -16.79 -2.61
N ARG A 234 -1.92 -15.80 -3.06
CA ARG A 234 -2.26 -14.59 -2.28
C ARG A 234 -3.15 -14.85 -1.06
N TRP A 235 -3.88 -15.95 -1.05
CA TRP A 235 -4.55 -16.43 0.17
C TRP A 235 -3.56 -16.86 1.24
N THR A 236 -2.37 -17.32 0.85
CA THR A 236 -1.39 -17.96 1.73
C THR A 236 -0.07 -17.22 1.89
N VAL A 237 0.13 -16.08 1.21
CA VAL A 237 1.37 -15.28 1.33
C VAL A 237 1.67 -14.91 2.78
N ASP A 238 2.94 -14.72 3.08
CA ASP A 238 3.45 -14.29 4.39
C ASP A 238 4.53 -13.22 4.19
N GLY A 239 5.14 -12.73 5.27
CA GLY A 239 6.23 -11.76 5.19
C GLY A 239 7.55 -12.33 4.61
N TYR A 240 8.41 -11.45 4.12
CA TYR A 240 9.76 -11.79 3.67
C TYR A 240 10.67 -12.22 4.83
N PRO A 241 11.60 -13.18 4.63
CA PRO A 241 12.01 -13.77 3.34
C PRO A 241 11.18 -14.99 2.88
N ASN A 242 10.28 -15.50 3.73
CA ASN A 242 9.48 -16.69 3.42
C ASN A 242 8.13 -16.33 2.75
N TYR A 243 8.16 -15.41 1.79
CA TYR A 243 6.97 -14.80 1.19
C TYR A 243 6.00 -15.81 0.56
N GLY A 244 6.54 -16.83 -0.10
CA GLY A 244 5.78 -17.84 -0.86
C GLY A 244 6.03 -17.73 -2.37
N PRO A 245 5.27 -18.51 -3.17
CA PRO A 245 5.39 -18.46 -4.63
C PRO A 245 4.75 -17.20 -5.20
N GLU A 246 5.47 -16.54 -6.11
CA GLU A 246 4.89 -15.46 -6.93
C GLU A 246 3.95 -16.01 -8.02
N PRO A 247 2.89 -15.28 -8.40
CA PRO A 247 1.96 -15.68 -9.47
C PRO A 247 2.65 -16.06 -10.78
N VAL A 248 3.75 -15.39 -11.10
CA VAL A 248 4.56 -15.69 -12.28
C VAL A 248 5.95 -16.14 -11.81
N PRO A 249 6.41 -17.36 -12.14
CA PRO A 249 5.82 -18.29 -13.10
C PRO A 249 4.83 -19.31 -12.50
N TRP A 250 4.59 -19.32 -11.19
CA TRP A 250 3.97 -20.47 -10.51
C TRP A 250 2.49 -20.68 -10.81
N GLY A 251 1.80 -19.72 -11.43
CA GLY A 251 0.42 -19.87 -11.90
C GLY A 251 0.24 -21.04 -12.87
N ILE A 252 1.31 -21.43 -13.59
CA ILE A 252 1.36 -22.64 -14.41
C ILE A 252 1.01 -23.87 -13.57
N ALA A 253 1.53 -23.99 -12.35
CA ALA A 253 1.31 -25.15 -11.49
C ALA A 253 -0.15 -25.25 -11.05
N THR A 254 -0.80 -24.12 -10.73
CA THR A 254 -2.25 -24.08 -10.45
C THR A 254 -3.06 -24.58 -11.65
N ILE A 255 -2.77 -24.08 -12.85
CA ILE A 255 -3.43 -24.49 -14.10
C ILE A 255 -3.20 -25.98 -14.38
N ALA A 256 -1.98 -26.48 -14.18
CA ALA A 256 -1.63 -27.88 -14.36
C ALA A 256 -2.35 -28.79 -13.35
N ALA A 257 -2.50 -28.36 -12.08
CA ALA A 257 -3.23 -29.08 -11.05
C ALA A 257 -4.73 -29.21 -11.39
N LEU A 258 -5.37 -28.13 -11.85
CA LEU A 258 -6.75 -28.16 -12.32
C LEU A 258 -6.91 -29.11 -13.52
N GLY A 259 -5.98 -29.05 -14.47
CA GLY A 259 -5.91 -29.95 -15.62
C GLY A 259 -5.76 -31.41 -15.22
N LEU A 260 -4.86 -31.71 -14.27
CA LEU A 260 -4.64 -33.06 -13.74
C LEU A 260 -5.92 -33.61 -13.09
N GLY A 261 -6.60 -32.79 -12.29
CA GLY A 261 -7.89 -33.16 -11.70
C GLY A 261 -8.90 -33.54 -12.77
N LEU A 262 -9.02 -32.74 -13.83
CA LEU A 262 -9.93 -33.00 -14.94
C LEU A 262 -9.56 -34.28 -15.73
N ILE A 263 -8.27 -34.57 -15.91
CA ILE A 263 -7.77 -35.80 -16.55
C ILE A 263 -8.10 -37.07 -15.73
N ILE A 264 -8.05 -36.97 -14.39
CA ILE A 264 -8.35 -38.07 -13.47
C ILE A 264 -9.86 -38.26 -13.27
N SER A 265 -10.66 -37.22 -13.51
CA SER A 265 -12.12 -37.23 -13.32
C SER A 265 -12.92 -38.41 -13.94
N PRO A 266 -12.49 -39.03 -15.07
CA PRO A 266 -13.16 -40.21 -15.63
C PRO A 266 -13.07 -41.49 -14.77
N TYR A 267 -12.11 -41.55 -13.85
CA TYR A 267 -11.91 -42.67 -12.92
C TYR A 267 -12.83 -42.55 -11.69
N ARG A 268 -14.14 -42.48 -11.94
CA ARG A 268 -15.17 -42.19 -10.93
C ARG A 268 -15.09 -43.01 -9.64
N ARG A 269 -14.73 -44.29 -9.70
CA ARG A 269 -14.57 -45.14 -8.49
C ARG A 269 -13.45 -44.64 -7.57
N PHE A 270 -12.37 -44.14 -8.16
CA PHE A 270 -11.25 -43.55 -7.43
C PHE A 270 -11.63 -42.15 -6.92
N THR A 271 -12.13 -41.27 -7.79
CA THR A 271 -12.41 -39.87 -7.43
C THR A 271 -13.54 -39.73 -6.41
N THR A 272 -14.46 -40.70 -6.35
CA THR A 272 -15.54 -40.73 -5.34
C THR A 272 -15.20 -41.62 -4.13
N SER A 273 -13.96 -42.11 -4.01
CA SER A 273 -13.56 -42.96 -2.88
C SER A 273 -13.37 -42.15 -1.61
N PHE A 274 -13.55 -42.81 -0.45
CA PHE A 274 -13.28 -42.19 0.84
C PHE A 274 -11.81 -41.77 1.00
N GLY A 275 -10.87 -42.57 0.48
CA GLY A 275 -9.44 -42.24 0.53
C GLY A 275 -9.11 -40.95 -0.22
N TRP A 276 -9.66 -40.75 -1.43
CA TRP A 276 -9.45 -39.52 -2.18
C TRP A 276 -10.14 -38.31 -1.53
N TYR A 277 -11.34 -38.50 -0.95
CA TYR A 277 -11.98 -37.47 -0.13
C TYR A 277 -11.13 -37.08 1.08
N ALA A 278 -10.54 -38.05 1.80
CA ALA A 278 -9.67 -37.79 2.94
C ALA A 278 -8.42 -36.98 2.54
N VAL A 279 -7.85 -37.23 1.35
CA VAL A 279 -6.77 -36.39 0.79
C VAL A 279 -7.26 -34.96 0.53
N GLY A 280 -8.46 -34.79 -0.02
CA GLY A 280 -9.09 -33.47 -0.19
C GLY A 280 -9.27 -32.72 1.15
N VAL A 281 -9.75 -33.41 2.19
CA VAL A 281 -9.91 -32.81 3.53
C VAL A 281 -8.56 -32.45 4.16
N ALA A 282 -7.59 -33.35 4.10
CA ALA A 282 -6.25 -33.11 4.64
C ALA A 282 -5.56 -31.93 3.93
N SER A 283 -5.65 -31.87 2.60
CA SER A 283 -5.10 -30.75 1.82
C SER A 283 -5.80 -29.42 2.15
N CYS A 284 -7.12 -29.41 2.32
CA CYS A 284 -7.83 -28.20 2.78
C CYS A 284 -7.38 -27.74 4.17
N ALA A 285 -7.15 -28.67 5.11
CA ALA A 285 -6.66 -28.34 6.44
C ALA A 285 -5.23 -27.77 6.40
N VAL A 286 -4.33 -28.39 5.63
CA VAL A 286 -2.94 -27.90 5.47
C VAL A 286 -2.93 -26.54 4.77
N PHE A 287 -3.76 -26.34 3.74
CA PHE A 287 -3.90 -25.07 3.04
C PHE A 287 -4.30 -23.93 3.97
N TYR A 288 -5.15 -24.19 4.98
CA TYR A 288 -5.58 -23.18 5.95
C TYR A 288 -4.59 -22.93 7.09
N ILE A 289 -3.95 -23.99 7.62
CA ILE A 289 -3.12 -23.92 8.83
C ILE A 289 -1.72 -23.36 8.54
N TYR A 290 -1.19 -23.59 7.34
CA TYR A 290 0.15 -23.16 6.94
C TYR A 290 0.09 -21.91 6.03
N SER A 291 1.23 -21.28 5.84
CA SER A 291 1.45 -20.20 4.87
C SER A 291 2.48 -20.59 3.81
N SER A 292 2.68 -19.68 2.84
CA SER A 292 3.73 -19.71 1.83
C SER A 292 3.71 -21.00 0.99
N TRP A 293 4.88 -21.60 0.74
CA TRP A 293 5.03 -22.78 -0.12
C TRP A 293 4.24 -24.01 0.33
N THR A 294 4.22 -24.29 1.64
CA THR A 294 3.53 -25.47 2.18
C THR A 294 2.04 -25.41 1.91
N ALA A 295 1.43 -24.24 2.17
CA ALA A 295 0.04 -24.00 1.89
C ALA A 295 -0.26 -24.04 0.39
N PHE A 296 0.61 -23.45 -0.43
CA PHE A 296 0.48 -23.51 -1.89
C PHE A 296 0.44 -24.95 -2.42
N TYR A 297 1.36 -25.84 -2.00
CA TYR A 297 1.34 -27.24 -2.42
C TYR A 297 0.05 -27.95 -2.02
N ALA A 298 -0.48 -27.67 -0.82
CA ALA A 298 -1.76 -28.19 -0.39
C ALA A 298 -2.92 -27.64 -1.24
N GLY A 299 -2.87 -26.36 -1.61
CA GLY A 299 -3.79 -25.74 -2.57
C GLY A 299 -3.77 -26.44 -3.94
N LEU A 300 -2.61 -26.81 -4.46
CA LEU A 300 -2.53 -27.56 -5.73
C LEU A 300 -3.22 -28.94 -5.63
N VAL A 301 -3.01 -29.66 -4.53
CA VAL A 301 -3.69 -30.95 -4.29
C VAL A 301 -5.20 -30.75 -4.16
N LEU A 302 -5.63 -29.69 -3.47
CA LEU A 302 -7.04 -29.36 -3.29
C LEU A 302 -7.73 -29.00 -4.61
N GLY A 303 -7.08 -28.23 -5.49
CA GLY A 303 -7.58 -27.91 -6.82
C GLY A 303 -7.70 -29.15 -7.71
N THR A 304 -6.69 -30.03 -7.66
CA THR A 304 -6.74 -31.34 -8.32
C THR A 304 -7.94 -32.16 -7.83
N TYR A 305 -8.16 -32.17 -6.51
CA TYR A 305 -9.30 -32.87 -5.89
C TYR A 305 -10.65 -32.32 -6.39
N PHE A 306 -10.90 -31.01 -6.29
CA PHE A 306 -12.16 -30.39 -6.73
C PHE A 306 -12.46 -30.62 -8.22
N MET A 307 -11.46 -30.45 -9.09
CA MET A 307 -11.64 -30.71 -10.52
C MET A 307 -11.91 -32.19 -10.82
N SER A 308 -11.30 -33.11 -10.06
CA SER A 308 -11.50 -34.56 -10.25
C SER A 308 -12.90 -35.07 -9.89
N ILE A 309 -13.56 -34.44 -8.91
CA ILE A 309 -14.92 -34.84 -8.49
C ILE A 309 -16.02 -34.14 -9.28
N THR A 310 -15.69 -33.10 -10.05
CA THR A 310 -16.65 -32.25 -10.77
C THR A 310 -17.64 -33.05 -11.63
N PRO A 311 -17.22 -33.97 -12.53
CA PRO A 311 -18.17 -34.78 -13.31
C PRO A 311 -19.06 -35.70 -12.47
N ALA A 312 -18.57 -36.16 -11.31
CA ALA A 312 -19.34 -37.03 -10.43
C ALA A 312 -20.45 -36.25 -9.71
N LEU A 313 -20.14 -35.03 -9.23
CA LEU A 313 -21.12 -34.19 -8.54
C LEU A 313 -22.17 -33.60 -9.49
N VAL A 314 -21.78 -33.16 -10.70
CA VAL A 314 -22.75 -32.71 -11.72
C VAL A 314 -23.66 -33.86 -12.16
N ARG A 315 -23.15 -35.09 -12.24
CA ARG A 315 -24.00 -36.26 -12.49
C ARG A 315 -25.01 -36.48 -11.37
N GLY A 316 -24.58 -36.34 -10.12
CA GLY A 316 -25.48 -36.36 -8.96
C GLY A 316 -26.62 -35.34 -9.10
N LEU A 317 -26.29 -34.11 -9.49
CA LEU A 317 -27.27 -33.05 -9.74
C LEU A 317 -28.27 -33.43 -10.84
N SER A 318 -27.77 -33.91 -11.99
CA SER A 318 -28.58 -34.18 -13.20
C SER A 318 -29.51 -35.40 -13.12
N THR A 319 -29.24 -36.34 -12.21
CA THR A 319 -29.95 -37.63 -12.13
C THR A 319 -31.03 -37.67 -11.06
N GLN A 320 -31.15 -36.61 -10.26
CA GLN A 320 -32.05 -36.50 -9.11
C GLN A 320 -33.21 -35.54 -9.42
N SER A 321 -34.10 -35.29 -8.44
CA SER A 321 -35.25 -34.40 -8.63
C SER A 321 -34.80 -32.99 -9.02
N PRO A 322 -35.16 -32.45 -10.21
CA PRO A 322 -34.66 -31.17 -10.68
C PRO A 322 -34.96 -30.01 -9.74
N PHE A 323 -36.18 -29.90 -9.21
CA PHE A 323 -36.55 -28.78 -8.34
C PHE A 323 -35.70 -28.73 -7.08
N VAL A 324 -35.64 -29.84 -6.34
CA VAL A 324 -34.88 -29.91 -5.08
C VAL A 324 -33.39 -29.71 -5.34
N THR A 325 -32.83 -30.38 -6.35
CA THR A 325 -31.40 -30.27 -6.62
C THR A 325 -30.97 -28.87 -7.04
N LEU A 326 -31.71 -28.23 -7.93
CA LEU A 326 -31.37 -26.91 -8.45
C LEU A 326 -31.57 -25.83 -7.38
N PHE A 327 -32.72 -25.82 -6.69
CA PHE A 327 -32.97 -24.84 -5.64
C PHE A 327 -31.92 -24.93 -4.53
N PHE A 328 -31.76 -26.11 -3.91
CA PHE A 328 -30.84 -26.24 -2.79
C PHE A 328 -29.37 -26.12 -3.22
N GLY A 329 -29.01 -26.54 -4.43
CA GLY A 329 -27.63 -26.46 -4.91
C GLY A 329 -27.18 -25.03 -5.13
N PHE A 330 -27.96 -24.24 -5.88
CA PHE A 330 -27.63 -22.82 -6.10
C PHE A 330 -27.87 -21.97 -4.85
N MET A 331 -28.81 -22.34 -3.97
CA MET A 331 -28.96 -21.68 -2.68
C MET A 331 -27.75 -21.94 -1.77
N THR A 332 -27.24 -23.18 -1.71
CA THR A 332 -25.98 -23.48 -0.99
C THR A 332 -24.83 -22.64 -1.55
N TYR A 333 -24.70 -22.53 -2.87
CA TYR A 333 -23.70 -21.66 -3.50
C TYR A 333 -23.86 -20.18 -3.08
N ASN A 334 -25.08 -19.63 -3.11
CA ASN A 334 -25.34 -18.23 -2.74
C ASN A 334 -25.06 -17.97 -1.26
N ILE A 335 -25.49 -18.87 -0.36
CA ILE A 335 -25.21 -18.75 1.08
C ILE A 335 -23.70 -18.77 1.34
N LEU A 336 -22.95 -19.63 0.66
CA LEU A 336 -21.50 -19.68 0.81
C LEU A 336 -20.81 -18.43 0.24
N CYS A 337 -21.30 -17.88 -0.88
CA CYS A 337 -20.81 -16.59 -1.41
C CYS A 337 -21.02 -15.47 -0.39
N LEU A 338 -22.22 -15.36 0.20
CA LEU A 338 -22.52 -14.38 1.24
C LEU A 338 -21.65 -14.60 2.48
N ALA A 339 -21.55 -15.83 2.98
CA ALA A 339 -20.70 -16.17 4.12
C ALA A 339 -19.24 -15.77 3.87
N HIS A 340 -18.73 -15.97 2.66
CA HIS A 340 -17.36 -15.60 2.27
C HIS A 340 -17.12 -14.09 2.24
N VAL A 341 -18.17 -13.28 2.06
CA VAL A 341 -18.09 -11.82 2.21
C VAL A 341 -18.14 -11.44 3.68
N TRP A 342 -19.02 -12.08 4.45
CA TRP A 342 -19.24 -11.76 5.86
C TRP A 342 -18.04 -12.03 6.76
N VAL A 343 -17.06 -12.85 6.35
CA VAL A 343 -15.83 -13.03 7.16
C VAL A 343 -14.95 -11.79 7.23
N VAL A 344 -15.07 -10.87 6.26
CA VAL A 344 -14.31 -9.61 6.17
C VAL A 344 -15.22 -8.40 6.34
N ALA A 345 -16.40 -8.39 5.70
CA ALA A 345 -17.36 -7.30 5.77
C ALA A 345 -18.30 -7.39 6.99
N TYR A 346 -17.89 -8.09 8.06
CA TYR A 346 -18.77 -8.42 9.19
C TYR A 346 -19.35 -7.19 9.89
N GLU A 347 -18.66 -6.05 9.83
CA GLU A 347 -19.09 -4.78 10.41
C GLU A 347 -20.22 -4.12 9.61
N PHE A 348 -20.24 -4.31 8.29
CA PHE A 348 -21.19 -3.65 7.38
C PHE A 348 -22.49 -4.43 7.17
N VAL A 349 -22.58 -5.64 7.73
CA VAL A 349 -23.68 -6.58 7.47
C VAL A 349 -24.39 -6.95 8.77
N PRO A 350 -25.73 -6.86 8.84
CA PRO A 350 -26.49 -7.34 9.99
C PRO A 350 -26.20 -8.81 10.30
N GLY A 351 -25.76 -9.09 11.53
CA GLY A 351 -25.37 -10.43 11.97
C GLY A 351 -23.99 -10.91 11.46
N GLY A 352 -23.25 -10.06 10.72
CA GLY A 352 -21.91 -10.38 10.21
C GLY A 352 -20.91 -10.74 11.31
N VAL A 353 -21.08 -10.20 12.52
CA VAL A 353 -20.27 -10.53 13.72
C VAL A 353 -20.16 -12.03 14.01
N TYR A 354 -21.15 -12.84 13.63
CA TYR A 354 -21.10 -14.30 13.82
C TYR A 354 -20.19 -15.02 12.81
N ALA A 355 -19.91 -14.37 11.68
CA ALA A 355 -19.01 -14.86 10.64
C ALA A 355 -17.61 -14.21 10.70
N ARG A 356 -17.41 -13.21 11.57
CA ARG A 356 -16.15 -12.48 11.75
C ARG A 356 -14.94 -13.41 11.80
N GLU A 357 -14.04 -13.28 10.82
CA GLU A 357 -12.79 -14.04 10.74
C GLU A 357 -12.96 -15.57 10.65
N ARG A 358 -14.18 -16.08 10.36
CA ARG A 358 -14.52 -17.51 10.39
C ARG A 358 -14.34 -18.24 9.06
N THR A 359 -13.23 -18.00 8.38
CA THR A 359 -12.91 -18.78 7.15
C THR A 359 -12.72 -20.27 7.46
N ASP A 360 -12.25 -20.62 8.66
CA ASP A 360 -12.22 -22.00 9.18
C ASP A 360 -13.58 -22.71 9.04
N VAL A 361 -14.66 -22.05 9.48
CA VAL A 361 -16.02 -22.59 9.45
C VAL A 361 -16.50 -22.78 8.02
N ILE A 362 -16.20 -21.82 7.13
CA ILE A 362 -16.56 -21.93 5.71
C ILE A 362 -15.83 -23.12 5.08
N LEU A 363 -14.52 -23.25 5.28
CA LEU A 363 -13.73 -24.35 4.74
C LEU A 363 -14.20 -25.71 5.27
N CYS A 364 -14.50 -25.81 6.57
CA CYS A 364 -15.07 -27.02 7.15
C CYS A 364 -16.45 -27.35 6.56
N THR A 365 -17.31 -26.34 6.38
CA THR A 365 -18.65 -26.49 5.82
C THR A 365 -18.58 -26.96 4.37
N ILE A 366 -17.75 -26.36 3.52
CA ILE A 366 -17.63 -26.78 2.11
C ILE A 366 -17.15 -28.23 2.02
N MET A 367 -16.17 -28.63 2.83
CA MET A 367 -15.63 -29.99 2.77
C MET A 367 -16.66 -31.01 3.28
N ALA A 368 -17.41 -30.69 4.34
CA ALA A 368 -18.50 -31.53 4.83
C ALA A 368 -19.60 -31.72 3.77
N LEU A 369 -20.07 -30.63 3.16
CA LEU A 369 -21.12 -30.67 2.13
C LEU A 369 -20.64 -31.37 0.84
N ILE A 370 -19.38 -31.15 0.43
CA ILE A 370 -18.75 -31.92 -0.66
C ILE A 370 -18.69 -33.40 -0.30
N GLY A 371 -18.34 -33.75 0.94
CA GLY A 371 -18.35 -35.13 1.45
C GLY A 371 -19.72 -35.79 1.31
N LEU A 372 -20.81 -35.08 1.64
CA LEU A 372 -22.18 -35.54 1.42
C LEU A 372 -22.48 -35.82 -0.06
N GLY A 373 -22.05 -34.93 -0.95
CA GLY A 373 -22.16 -35.11 -2.39
C GLY A 373 -21.36 -36.30 -2.92
N VAL A 374 -20.14 -36.49 -2.42
CA VAL A 374 -19.25 -37.60 -2.78
C VAL A 374 -19.82 -38.93 -2.32
N LEU A 375 -20.41 -39.01 -1.12
CA LEU A 375 -21.10 -40.21 -0.63
C LEU A 375 -22.28 -40.58 -1.54
N ASN A 376 -23.04 -39.58 -2.00
CA ASN A 376 -24.12 -39.79 -2.97
C ASN A 376 -23.57 -40.28 -4.32
N ALA A 377 -22.53 -39.63 -4.84
CA ALA A 377 -21.91 -39.98 -6.11
C ALA A 377 -21.23 -41.36 -6.10
N ASN A 378 -20.64 -41.78 -4.96
CA ASN A 378 -20.04 -43.11 -4.82
C ASN A 378 -21.08 -44.23 -4.98
N LYS A 379 -22.26 -44.06 -4.39
CA LYS A 379 -23.39 -45.01 -4.54
C LYS A 379 -23.79 -45.15 -6.01
N GLN A 380 -23.90 -44.03 -6.72
CA GLN A 380 -24.22 -44.00 -8.15
C GLN A 380 -23.12 -44.64 -9.02
N ALA A 381 -21.84 -44.34 -8.72
CA ALA A 381 -20.70 -44.86 -9.48
C ALA A 381 -20.59 -46.41 -9.43
N ARG A 382 -21.07 -47.05 -8.36
CA ARG A 382 -21.14 -48.52 -8.27
C ARG A 382 -22.18 -49.12 -9.21
N GLN A 383 -23.29 -48.43 -9.43
CA GLN A 383 -24.39 -48.88 -10.30
C GLN A 383 -24.10 -48.68 -11.79
N ASP A 384 -23.38 -47.62 -12.15
CA ASP A 384 -23.07 -47.27 -13.55
C ASP A 384 -22.13 -48.25 -14.28
N VAL A 385 -21.45 -49.16 -13.55
CA VAL A 385 -20.48 -50.10 -14.14
C VAL A 385 -21.15 -51.09 -15.11
N GLN A 386 -22.44 -51.37 -14.95
CA GLN A 386 -23.18 -52.28 -15.84
C GLN A 386 -23.59 -51.68 -17.20
N LYS A 387 -23.52 -50.34 -17.39
CA LYS A 387 -24.03 -49.65 -18.61
C LYS A 387 -22.96 -49.08 -19.55
N ARG A 388 -21.66 -49.26 -19.24
CA ARG A 388 -20.52 -48.62 -19.96
C ARG A 388 -20.26 -49.12 -21.40
N LEU A 389 -20.78 -50.28 -21.79
CA LEU A 389 -20.40 -50.93 -23.06
C LEU A 389 -21.00 -50.28 -24.31
N ALA A 390 -22.16 -49.59 -24.20
CA ALA A 390 -22.88 -49.06 -25.37
C ALA A 390 -22.39 -47.69 -25.90
N GLN A 391 -21.63 -46.92 -25.12
CA GLN A 391 -21.23 -45.53 -25.46
C GLN A 391 -19.72 -45.28 -25.46
N PHE A 392 -18.92 -46.35 -25.59
CA PHE A 392 -17.47 -46.31 -25.44
C PHE A 392 -16.76 -45.32 -26.40
N HIS A 393 -17.25 -45.20 -27.64
CA HIS A 393 -16.64 -44.36 -28.68
C HIS A 393 -16.73 -42.85 -28.36
N ILE A 394 -17.92 -42.34 -28.00
CA ILE A 394 -18.13 -40.93 -27.63
C ILE A 394 -17.25 -40.56 -26.42
N LEU A 395 -17.23 -41.46 -25.44
CA LEU A 395 -16.45 -41.31 -24.21
C LEU A 395 -14.93 -41.26 -24.49
N LYS A 396 -14.44 -42.13 -25.38
CA LYS A 396 -13.03 -42.19 -25.78
C LYS A 396 -12.61 -40.89 -26.48
N HIS A 397 -13.42 -40.39 -27.42
CA HIS A 397 -13.13 -39.14 -28.13
C HIS A 397 -13.17 -37.92 -27.21
N ALA A 398 -14.22 -37.77 -26.39
CA ALA A 398 -14.33 -36.65 -25.45
C ALA A 398 -13.15 -36.59 -24.47
N ARG A 399 -12.73 -37.74 -23.93
CA ARG A 399 -11.56 -37.83 -23.02
C ARG A 399 -10.25 -37.54 -23.73
N PHE A 400 -10.07 -38.03 -24.95
CA PHE A 400 -8.89 -37.73 -25.76
C PHE A 400 -8.81 -36.23 -26.05
N MET A 401 -9.91 -35.63 -26.49
CA MET A 401 -10.03 -34.18 -26.74
C MET A 401 -9.77 -33.37 -25.48
N ALA A 402 -10.31 -33.77 -24.33
CA ALA A 402 -10.07 -33.08 -23.07
C ALA A 402 -8.61 -33.15 -22.63
N ARG A 403 -7.95 -34.32 -22.76
CA ARG A 403 -6.52 -34.46 -22.45
C ARG A 403 -5.66 -33.61 -23.38
N PHE A 404 -5.96 -33.62 -24.68
CA PHE A 404 -5.27 -32.78 -25.66
C PHE A 404 -5.46 -31.30 -25.32
N ALA A 405 -6.69 -30.86 -25.04
CA ALA A 405 -6.98 -29.47 -24.66
C ALA A 405 -6.27 -29.07 -23.36
N VAL A 406 -6.27 -29.93 -22.32
CA VAL A 406 -5.50 -29.67 -21.09
C VAL A 406 -4.00 -29.52 -21.40
N ALA A 407 -3.42 -30.44 -22.18
CA ALA A 407 -2.01 -30.36 -22.55
C ALA A 407 -1.70 -29.07 -23.34
N SER A 408 -2.56 -28.67 -24.27
CA SER A 408 -2.43 -27.42 -25.02
C SER A 408 -2.57 -26.19 -24.13
N LEU A 409 -3.50 -26.18 -23.18
CA LEU A 409 -3.71 -25.07 -22.25
C LEU A 409 -2.55 -24.92 -21.24
N VAL A 410 -1.99 -26.04 -20.77
CA VAL A 410 -0.78 -26.02 -19.93
C VAL A 410 0.44 -25.57 -20.73
N ALA A 411 0.60 -26.04 -21.98
CA ALA A 411 1.67 -25.54 -22.85
C ALA A 411 1.52 -24.05 -23.12
N LEU A 412 0.30 -23.57 -23.37
CA LEU A 412 0.01 -22.16 -23.56
C LEU A 412 0.30 -21.35 -22.30
N SER A 413 -0.05 -21.86 -21.10
CA SER A 413 0.30 -21.17 -19.85
C SER A 413 1.82 -21.07 -19.66
N VAL A 414 2.57 -22.13 -19.94
CA VAL A 414 4.05 -22.07 -19.92
C VAL A 414 4.57 -20.99 -20.87
N LEU A 415 4.04 -20.90 -22.09
CA LEU A 415 4.43 -19.88 -23.07
C LEU A 415 4.12 -18.45 -22.57
N ILE A 416 2.91 -18.23 -22.06
CA ILE A 416 2.48 -16.93 -21.52
C ILE A 416 3.36 -16.51 -20.35
N SER A 417 3.57 -17.42 -19.39
CA SER A 417 4.37 -17.16 -18.20
C SER A 417 5.82 -16.87 -18.55
N THR A 418 6.41 -17.64 -19.48
CA THR A 418 7.77 -17.38 -19.99
C THR A 418 7.85 -16.01 -20.65
N HIS A 419 6.86 -15.65 -21.47
CA HIS A 419 6.79 -14.32 -22.09
C HIS A 419 6.70 -13.19 -21.06
N ARG A 420 5.90 -13.36 -20.01
CA ARG A 420 5.79 -12.40 -18.91
C ARG A 420 7.11 -12.25 -18.15
N VAL A 421 7.76 -13.35 -17.77
CA VAL A 421 9.07 -13.33 -17.10
C VAL A 421 10.14 -12.64 -17.96
N MET A 422 10.20 -12.93 -19.25
CA MET A 422 11.19 -12.34 -20.15
C MET A 422 10.99 -10.83 -20.37
N ASN A 423 9.75 -10.34 -20.25
CA ASN A 423 9.42 -8.93 -20.44
C ASN A 423 9.30 -8.13 -19.13
N ALA A 424 9.33 -8.80 -17.98
CA ALA A 424 9.27 -8.15 -16.69
C ALA A 424 10.51 -7.26 -16.49
N LYS A 425 10.30 -6.03 -16.07
CA LYS A 425 11.39 -5.10 -15.77
C LYS A 425 12.03 -5.43 -14.43
N SER A 426 13.35 -5.32 -14.36
CA SER A 426 14.06 -5.43 -13.09
C SER A 426 13.81 -4.18 -12.23
N PRO A 427 13.62 -4.33 -10.91
CA PRO A 427 13.50 -3.19 -10.01
C PRO A 427 14.75 -2.29 -10.05
N ALA A 428 14.52 -1.00 -10.23
CA ALA A 428 15.54 0.04 -10.19
C ALA A 428 14.93 1.37 -9.70
N PRO A 429 15.56 2.06 -8.74
CA PRO A 429 15.06 3.34 -8.25
C PRO A 429 15.26 4.47 -9.28
N TYR A 430 14.44 5.51 -9.20
CA TYR A 430 14.45 6.61 -10.18
C TYR A 430 15.65 7.55 -10.02
N THR A 431 16.10 7.84 -8.79
CA THR A 431 17.14 8.87 -8.53
C THR A 431 18.34 8.33 -7.75
N THR A 432 19.25 7.64 -8.45
CA THR A 432 20.43 6.99 -7.85
C THR A 432 21.57 7.95 -7.50
N SER A 433 21.80 9.00 -8.29
CA SER A 433 22.95 9.92 -8.14
C SER A 433 22.97 10.64 -6.80
N GLU A 434 21.80 11.08 -6.35
CA GLU A 434 21.63 11.80 -5.08
C GLU A 434 21.21 10.87 -3.94
N LYS A 435 21.21 9.53 -4.12
CA LYS A 435 20.70 8.55 -3.14
C LYS A 435 19.34 8.97 -2.53
N SER A 436 18.45 9.45 -3.40
CA SER A 436 17.13 9.93 -3.00
C SER A 436 16.05 8.97 -3.51
N PHE A 437 14.89 9.02 -2.86
CA PHE A 437 13.74 8.21 -3.24
C PHE A 437 12.44 8.93 -2.95
N THR A 438 11.41 8.59 -3.71
CA THR A 438 10.05 9.10 -3.52
C THR A 438 9.18 7.99 -2.94
N ALA A 439 8.45 8.28 -1.87
CA ALA A 439 7.50 7.34 -1.28
C ALA A 439 6.10 7.93 -1.18
N ALA A 440 5.07 7.12 -1.40
CA ALA A 440 3.69 7.59 -1.36
C ALA A 440 2.71 6.58 -0.75
N ILE A 441 1.57 7.09 -0.27
CA ILE A 441 0.41 6.32 0.18
C ILE A 441 -0.79 6.65 -0.71
N TRP A 442 -1.62 5.65 -1.00
CA TRP A 442 -2.85 5.82 -1.76
C TRP A 442 -3.86 4.69 -1.49
N THR A 443 -5.07 5.02 -1.05
CA THR A 443 -6.21 4.09 -1.05
C THR A 443 -6.81 3.98 -2.46
N ILE A 444 -7.04 2.75 -2.95
CA ILE A 444 -7.29 2.48 -4.39
C ILE A 444 -8.68 1.89 -4.73
N HIS A 445 -9.59 1.78 -3.76
CA HIS A 445 -10.94 1.24 -3.97
C HIS A 445 -10.94 -0.08 -4.77
N PHE A 446 -10.05 -1.00 -4.39
CA PHE A 446 -9.92 -2.31 -5.03
C PHE A 446 -9.66 -2.24 -6.55
N ALA A 447 -9.00 -1.19 -7.03
CA ALA A 447 -8.71 -0.95 -8.44
C ALA A 447 -9.98 -0.89 -9.33
N LEU A 448 -11.04 -0.27 -8.82
CA LEU A 448 -12.22 0.13 -9.59
C LEU A 448 -12.36 1.65 -9.56
N ASP A 449 -12.65 2.26 -10.71
CA ASP A 449 -12.92 3.70 -10.77
C ASP A 449 -14.39 4.05 -10.48
N ASN A 450 -14.66 5.35 -10.44
CA ASN A 450 -15.99 5.91 -10.16
C ASN A 450 -17.09 5.41 -11.12
N ASP A 451 -16.76 4.89 -12.30
CA ASP A 451 -17.70 4.37 -13.29
C ASP A 451 -17.67 2.83 -13.39
N MET A 452 -17.14 2.16 -12.36
CA MET A 452 -17.03 0.70 -12.26
C MET A 452 -16.13 0.09 -13.34
N TRP A 453 -15.15 0.83 -13.86
CA TRP A 453 -14.13 0.29 -14.75
C TRP A 453 -12.91 -0.18 -13.97
N ALA A 454 -12.25 -1.21 -14.49
CA ALA A 454 -10.92 -1.61 -14.04
C ALA A 454 -9.93 -0.42 -14.20
N SER A 455 -9.22 -0.06 -13.13
CA SER A 455 -8.42 1.18 -13.05
C SER A 455 -6.90 0.94 -12.92
N GLU A 456 -6.45 -0.31 -12.86
CA GLU A 456 -5.06 -0.71 -12.61
C GLU A 456 -4.05 -0.12 -13.61
N ARG A 457 -4.43 0.04 -14.89
CA ARG A 457 -3.56 0.70 -15.88
C ARG A 457 -3.38 2.20 -15.62
N ARG A 458 -4.43 2.87 -15.16
CA ARG A 458 -4.37 4.30 -14.81
C ARG A 458 -3.56 4.48 -13.54
N MET A 459 -3.72 3.59 -12.56
CA MET A 459 -2.88 3.53 -11.35
C MET A 459 -1.40 3.34 -11.71
N ARG A 460 -1.08 2.35 -12.55
CA ARG A 460 0.27 2.13 -13.07
C ARG A 460 0.87 3.39 -13.68
N ASP A 461 0.11 4.08 -14.55
CA ASP A 461 0.59 5.29 -15.21
C ASP A 461 0.80 6.45 -14.23
N ALA A 462 -0.03 6.58 -13.20
CA ALA A 462 0.17 7.56 -12.13
C ALA A 462 1.44 7.25 -11.30
N ILE A 463 1.63 5.99 -10.90
CA ILE A 463 2.81 5.54 -10.14
C ILE A 463 4.11 5.76 -10.93
N ARG A 464 4.09 5.45 -12.23
CA ARG A 464 5.23 5.69 -13.13
C ARG A 464 5.53 7.18 -13.25
N ASP A 465 4.51 7.98 -13.59
CA ASP A 465 4.70 9.39 -13.94
C ASP A 465 5.06 10.24 -12.70
N LEU A 466 4.67 9.80 -11.50
CA LEU A 466 5.09 10.40 -10.23
C LEU A 466 6.49 9.95 -9.77
N GLU A 467 7.13 9.03 -10.49
CA GLU A 467 8.47 8.51 -10.17
C GLU A 467 8.56 7.93 -8.74
N LEU A 468 7.55 7.16 -8.33
CA LEU A 468 7.47 6.63 -6.97
C LEU A 468 8.40 5.42 -6.79
N ASP A 469 9.30 5.44 -5.83
CA ASP A 469 10.19 4.32 -5.53
C ASP A 469 9.56 3.33 -4.54
N VAL A 470 8.80 3.81 -3.56
CA VAL A 470 8.06 2.98 -2.59
C VAL A 470 6.62 3.44 -2.52
N VAL A 471 5.65 2.53 -2.66
CA VAL A 471 4.23 2.88 -2.65
C VAL A 471 3.48 1.96 -1.70
N GLY A 472 2.77 2.55 -0.74
CA GLY A 472 1.73 1.88 0.03
C GLY A 472 0.38 2.01 -0.68
N LEU A 473 -0.30 0.89 -0.93
CA LEU A 473 -1.61 0.83 -1.56
C LEU A 473 -2.61 0.12 -0.66
N LEU A 474 -3.72 0.80 -0.36
CA LEU A 474 -4.72 0.34 0.61
C LEU A 474 -6.05 -0.01 -0.08
N GLU A 475 -6.89 -0.79 0.59
CA GLU A 475 -8.04 -1.46 -0.05
C GLU A 475 -7.59 -2.29 -1.27
N SER A 476 -6.53 -3.08 -1.03
CA SER A 476 -5.77 -3.76 -2.07
C SER A 476 -6.08 -5.26 -2.20
N ASP A 477 -6.83 -5.87 -1.27
CA ASP A 477 -7.17 -7.30 -1.34
C ASP A 477 -8.25 -7.58 -2.41
N THR A 478 -7.80 -7.90 -3.62
CA THR A 478 -8.66 -8.24 -4.76
C THR A 478 -8.81 -9.74 -5.02
N MET A 479 -8.43 -10.59 -4.04
CA MET A 479 -8.35 -12.05 -4.20
C MET A 479 -9.56 -12.81 -3.66
N ARG A 480 -10.67 -12.08 -3.42
CA ARG A 480 -11.96 -12.65 -3.05
C ARG A 480 -12.90 -12.70 -4.25
N ILE A 481 -13.94 -13.53 -4.13
CA ILE A 481 -14.98 -13.68 -5.15
C ILE A 481 -15.63 -12.35 -5.55
N ILE A 482 -15.81 -11.44 -4.59
CA ILE A 482 -16.39 -10.09 -4.79
C ILE A 482 -15.45 -9.13 -5.51
N MET A 483 -14.18 -9.49 -5.68
CA MET A 483 -13.19 -8.67 -6.36
C MET A 483 -12.71 -9.31 -7.67
N GLY A 484 -13.35 -10.41 -8.10
CA GLY A 484 -13.02 -11.10 -9.35
C GLY A 484 -11.73 -11.93 -9.30
N ASN A 485 -11.11 -12.11 -8.13
CA ASN A 485 -9.82 -12.80 -7.96
C ASN A 485 -8.71 -12.21 -8.86
N ARG A 486 -8.36 -10.94 -8.64
CA ARG A 486 -7.44 -10.14 -9.48
C ARG A 486 -6.14 -9.87 -8.72
N ASP A 487 -5.00 -9.95 -9.40
CA ASP A 487 -3.63 -9.62 -8.96
C ASP A 487 -3.07 -8.45 -9.79
N TRP A 488 -3.71 -7.29 -9.68
CA TRP A 488 -3.25 -6.09 -10.37
C TRP A 488 -1.83 -5.68 -9.94
N ALA A 489 -1.45 -5.99 -8.69
CA ALA A 489 -0.14 -5.63 -8.13
C ALA A 489 1.00 -6.31 -8.88
N GLN A 490 0.86 -7.59 -9.20
CA GLN A 490 1.83 -8.32 -10.00
C GLN A 490 2.00 -7.71 -11.40
N SER A 491 0.93 -7.19 -12.01
CA SER A 491 1.00 -6.48 -13.30
C SER A 491 1.86 -5.24 -13.21
N ILE A 492 1.62 -4.40 -12.20
CA ILE A 492 2.38 -3.17 -11.99
C ILE A 492 3.85 -3.48 -11.71
N ALA A 493 4.10 -4.52 -10.93
CA ALA A 493 5.45 -4.97 -10.60
C ALA A 493 6.24 -5.44 -11.83
N GLU A 494 5.62 -6.22 -12.72
CA GLU A 494 6.25 -6.65 -13.97
C GLU A 494 6.51 -5.48 -14.93
N GLU A 495 5.52 -4.59 -15.09
CA GLU A 495 5.57 -3.52 -16.09
C GLU A 495 6.47 -2.34 -15.71
N LEU A 496 6.59 -2.07 -14.41
CA LEU A 496 7.40 -0.97 -13.90
C LEU A 496 8.69 -1.44 -13.22
N GLY A 497 8.78 -2.71 -12.81
CA GLY A 497 9.92 -3.27 -12.07
C GLY A 497 9.83 -2.90 -10.60
N TYR A 498 9.07 -3.66 -9.81
CA TYR A 498 8.99 -3.53 -8.35
C TYR A 498 9.10 -4.90 -7.69
N TYR A 499 9.65 -4.91 -6.47
CA TYR A 499 9.38 -5.95 -5.49
C TYR A 499 7.98 -5.74 -4.91
N VAL A 500 7.27 -6.82 -4.61
CA VAL A 500 5.89 -6.80 -4.11
C VAL A 500 5.83 -7.40 -2.73
N ASP A 501 5.17 -6.70 -1.81
CA ASP A 501 4.66 -7.27 -0.57
C ASP A 501 3.14 -7.13 -0.52
N PHE A 502 2.44 -8.17 -0.99
CA PHE A 502 0.98 -8.30 -0.84
C PHE A 502 0.68 -8.81 0.58
N GLY A 503 0.20 -7.96 1.48
CA GLY A 503 0.14 -8.34 2.89
C GLY A 503 -0.77 -7.48 3.77
N PRO A 504 -1.55 -8.06 4.71
CA PRO A 504 -1.64 -9.48 5.04
C PRO A 504 -2.34 -10.31 3.95
N SER A 505 -2.17 -11.64 4.01
CA SER A 505 -2.84 -12.56 3.08
C SER A 505 -4.37 -12.42 3.12
N SER A 506 -5.05 -12.78 2.03
CA SER A 506 -6.52 -12.72 1.97
C SER A 506 -7.21 -13.64 2.98
N MET A 507 -6.51 -14.64 3.56
CA MET A 507 -7.04 -15.45 4.65
C MET A 507 -6.99 -14.76 6.03
N LYS A 508 -6.44 -13.56 6.11
CA LYS A 508 -6.33 -12.78 7.35
C LYS A 508 -7.43 -11.72 7.52
N HIS A 509 -8.43 -11.72 6.63
CA HIS A 509 -9.71 -10.99 6.81
C HIS A 509 -9.60 -9.46 6.93
N THR A 510 -8.62 -8.85 6.25
CA THR A 510 -8.49 -7.39 6.14
C THR A 510 -8.92 -6.95 4.73
N TRP A 511 -9.08 -5.64 4.52
CA TRP A 511 -9.28 -5.07 3.18
C TRP A 511 -7.99 -4.94 2.36
N GLY A 512 -6.85 -5.30 2.95
CA GLY A 512 -5.56 -5.38 2.28
C GLY A 512 -4.70 -4.13 2.47
N CYS A 513 -3.44 -4.39 2.75
CA CYS A 513 -2.34 -3.45 2.65
C CYS A 513 -1.39 -4.00 1.57
N LEU A 514 -0.70 -3.14 0.82
CA LEU A 514 0.23 -3.59 -0.19
C LEU A 514 1.40 -2.62 -0.30
N MET A 515 2.62 -3.16 -0.40
CA MET A 515 3.82 -2.37 -0.65
C MET A 515 4.42 -2.75 -2.01
N LEU A 516 4.69 -1.74 -2.83
CA LEU A 516 5.56 -1.85 -3.99
C LEU A 516 6.87 -1.14 -3.67
N SER A 517 8.01 -1.77 -3.94
CA SER A 517 9.33 -1.17 -3.70
C SER A 517 10.30 -1.37 -4.87
N LYS A 518 10.99 -0.31 -5.29
CA LYS A 518 12.15 -0.39 -6.20
C LYS A 518 13.39 -0.97 -5.51
N PHE A 519 13.41 -0.91 -4.19
CA PHE A 519 14.46 -1.42 -3.33
C PHE A 519 14.16 -2.85 -2.86
N PRO A 520 15.16 -3.73 -2.72
CA PRO A 520 14.94 -5.07 -2.19
C PRO A 520 14.27 -5.05 -0.82
N ILE A 521 13.22 -5.87 -0.66
CA ILE A 521 12.58 -6.12 0.64
C ILE A 521 13.41 -7.17 1.37
N VAL A 522 14.13 -6.76 2.42
CA VAL A 522 15.02 -7.65 3.19
C VAL A 522 14.21 -8.54 4.12
N LYS A 523 13.24 -7.94 4.81
CA LYS A 523 12.34 -8.61 5.74
C LYS A 523 11.02 -7.86 5.75
N SER A 524 9.92 -8.58 5.94
CA SER A 524 8.66 -7.95 6.31
C SER A 524 7.85 -8.79 7.29
N GLU A 525 6.99 -8.12 8.04
CA GLU A 525 6.04 -8.71 8.97
C GLU A 525 4.66 -8.10 8.73
N HIS A 526 3.63 -8.95 8.67
CA HIS A 526 2.25 -8.53 8.49
C HIS A 526 1.54 -8.53 9.84
N HIS A 527 1.12 -7.35 10.28
CA HIS A 527 0.41 -7.15 11.53
C HIS A 527 -1.09 -7.07 11.28
N LEU A 528 -1.85 -7.88 12.04
CA LEU A 528 -3.26 -7.62 12.28
C LEU A 528 -3.35 -6.71 13.50
N LEU A 529 -3.85 -5.50 13.29
CA LEU A 529 -3.90 -4.50 14.34
C LEU A 529 -5.08 -4.78 15.29
N PRO A 530 -4.98 -4.40 16.57
CA PRO A 530 -6.05 -4.67 17.54
C PRO A 530 -7.39 -4.11 17.08
N SER A 531 -8.43 -4.94 17.08
CA SER A 531 -9.79 -4.50 16.79
C SER A 531 -10.78 -5.24 17.69
N PRO A 532 -11.08 -4.73 18.89
CA PRO A 532 -12.06 -5.35 19.78
C PRO A 532 -13.49 -5.40 19.21
N VAL A 533 -13.88 -4.40 18.41
CA VAL A 533 -15.28 -4.26 17.97
C VAL A 533 -15.40 -4.19 16.46
N GLY A 534 -14.70 -3.25 15.82
CA GLY A 534 -14.90 -2.87 14.43
C GLY A 534 -14.03 -3.62 13.42
N GLU A 535 -13.60 -2.89 12.41
CA GLU A 535 -12.82 -3.39 11.29
C GLU A 535 -11.44 -3.91 11.72
N LEU A 536 -11.10 -5.10 11.23
CA LEU A 536 -9.78 -5.67 11.36
C LEU A 536 -8.81 -4.95 10.43
N ALA A 537 -8.06 -4.02 11.02
CA ALA A 537 -7.04 -3.22 10.37
C ALA A 537 -5.72 -4.00 10.14
N CYS A 538 -4.94 -3.56 9.16
CA CYS A 538 -3.64 -4.16 8.81
C CYS A 538 -2.47 -3.18 8.83
N ALA A 539 -1.27 -3.74 9.00
CA ALA A 539 -0.04 -3.07 8.62
C ALA A 539 1.01 -4.05 8.06
N ILE A 540 1.77 -3.60 7.07
CA ILE A 540 3.04 -4.20 6.66
C ILE A 540 4.15 -3.40 7.35
N HIS A 541 5.02 -4.07 8.10
CA HIS A 541 6.27 -3.50 8.58
C HIS A 541 7.43 -4.17 7.84
N ALA A 542 8.13 -3.43 7.00
CA ALA A 542 9.19 -3.95 6.13
C ALA A 542 10.51 -3.20 6.34
N THR A 543 11.62 -3.92 6.28
CA THR A 543 12.96 -3.34 6.17
C THR A 543 13.42 -3.43 4.72
N LEU A 544 13.69 -2.29 4.11
CA LEU A 544 14.17 -2.19 2.73
C LEU A 544 15.68 -1.87 2.71
N ASP A 545 16.39 -2.39 1.71
CA ASP A 545 17.78 -1.99 1.43
C ASP A 545 17.81 -0.77 0.50
N VAL A 546 17.84 0.43 1.09
CA VAL A 546 17.81 1.71 0.37
C VAL A 546 19.23 2.22 0.22
N TYR A 547 19.81 2.05 -0.97
CA TYR A 547 21.19 2.45 -1.29
C TYR A 547 22.27 1.86 -0.36
N GLY A 548 22.09 0.63 0.11
CA GLY A 548 23.03 -0.06 1.02
C GLY A 548 22.75 0.18 2.50
N GLN A 549 21.66 0.88 2.83
CA GLN A 549 21.26 1.20 4.20
C GLN A 549 19.88 0.63 4.52
N PRO A 550 19.70 -0.06 5.66
CA PRO A 550 18.39 -0.53 6.09
C PRO A 550 17.50 0.66 6.46
N VAL A 551 16.33 0.74 5.85
CA VAL A 551 15.28 1.70 6.17
C VAL A 551 14.00 0.94 6.43
N ASP A 552 13.37 1.19 7.58
CA ASP A 552 12.11 0.57 7.94
C ASP A 552 10.93 1.38 7.37
N PHE A 553 9.93 0.66 6.91
CA PHE A 553 8.69 1.20 6.35
C PHE A 553 7.49 0.56 7.04
N ILE A 554 6.47 1.37 7.31
CA ILE A 554 5.12 0.88 7.60
C ILE A 554 4.17 1.31 6.49
N VAL A 555 3.37 0.37 5.99
CA VAL A 555 2.15 0.63 5.23
C VAL A 555 0.95 0.16 6.05
N SER A 556 0.03 1.05 6.44
CA SER A 556 -1.08 0.69 7.32
C SER A 556 -2.45 1.17 6.85
N HIS A 557 -3.48 0.36 7.12
CA HIS A 557 -4.89 0.66 6.92
C HIS A 557 -5.64 0.48 8.25
N ASN A 558 -5.91 1.59 8.94
CA ASN A 558 -6.67 1.59 10.19
C ASN A 558 -8.19 1.50 9.90
N GLY A 559 -8.93 1.07 10.92
CA GLY A 559 -10.38 0.98 10.86
C GLY A 559 -11.07 2.34 10.80
N GLN A 560 -12.37 2.30 10.54
CA GLN A 560 -13.21 3.45 10.23
C GLN A 560 -13.49 4.39 11.41
N ASP A 561 -14.18 5.50 11.14
CA ASP A 561 -14.41 6.60 12.08
C ASP A 561 -15.36 6.22 13.24
N GLU A 562 -16.19 5.20 13.04
CA GLU A 562 -17.22 4.74 13.99
C GLU A 562 -16.62 4.16 15.28
N ASN A 563 -15.48 3.47 15.20
CA ASN A 563 -14.89 2.77 16.35
C ASN A 563 -13.64 3.46 16.90
N TYR A 564 -13.87 4.55 17.65
CA TYR A 564 -12.79 5.36 18.22
C TYR A 564 -11.75 4.55 19.01
N ASN A 565 -12.20 3.62 19.87
CA ASN A 565 -11.32 2.81 20.72
C ASN A 565 -10.46 1.83 19.91
N ASP A 566 -10.97 1.34 18.78
CA ASP A 566 -10.20 0.48 17.89
C ASP A 566 -9.07 1.31 17.26
N ARG A 567 -9.37 2.50 16.72
CA ARG A 567 -8.36 3.40 16.14
C ARG A 567 -7.26 3.80 17.13
N ILE A 568 -7.61 4.05 18.39
CA ILE A 568 -6.63 4.34 19.46
C ILE A 568 -5.69 3.15 19.65
N GLN A 569 -6.21 1.93 19.76
CA GLN A 569 -5.37 0.73 19.97
C GLN A 569 -4.52 0.38 18.74
N GLN A 570 -5.09 0.51 17.55
CA GLN A 570 -4.39 0.33 16.27
C GLN A 570 -3.22 1.30 16.17
N THR A 571 -3.48 2.60 16.39
CA THR A 571 -2.47 3.65 16.36
C THR A 571 -1.43 3.49 17.47
N THR A 572 -1.84 3.09 18.67
CA THR A 572 -0.91 2.77 19.77
C THR A 572 0.06 1.67 19.35
N LYS A 573 -0.43 0.62 18.67
CA LYS A 573 0.43 -0.46 18.21
C LYS A 573 1.41 -0.01 17.12
N LEU A 574 0.96 0.82 16.18
CA LEU A 574 1.82 1.40 15.14
C LEU A 574 2.92 2.29 15.77
N ALA A 575 2.55 3.14 16.72
CA ALA A 575 3.46 3.99 17.47
C ALA A 575 4.52 3.18 18.23
N GLU A 576 4.14 2.07 18.85
CA GLU A 576 5.08 1.14 19.51
C GLU A 576 6.11 0.58 18.51
N ILE A 577 5.66 0.11 17.34
CA ILE A 577 6.55 -0.45 16.32
C ILE A 577 7.54 0.61 15.83
N MET A 578 7.07 1.81 15.50
CA MET A 578 7.92 2.90 15.01
C MET A 578 8.94 3.37 16.06
N ARG A 579 8.50 3.54 17.31
CA ARG A 579 9.38 4.02 18.39
C ARG A 579 10.51 3.04 18.69
N THR A 580 10.25 1.74 18.60
CA THR A 580 11.24 0.70 18.93
C THR A 580 12.22 0.37 17.80
N SER A 581 11.95 0.83 16.57
CA SER A 581 12.89 0.65 15.46
C SER A 581 14.19 1.45 15.65
N PRO A 582 15.37 0.83 15.45
CA PRO A 582 16.65 1.53 15.49
C PRO A 582 17.04 2.18 14.15
N ASN A 583 16.31 1.89 13.07
CA ASN A 583 16.64 2.31 11.71
C ASN A 583 16.01 3.68 11.38
N PRO A 584 16.48 4.36 10.31
CA PRO A 584 15.66 5.35 9.63
C PRO A 584 14.28 4.75 9.28
N PHE A 585 13.24 5.57 9.35
CA PHE A 585 11.87 5.11 9.29
C PHE A 585 11.03 5.97 8.35
N VAL A 586 10.14 5.34 7.58
CA VAL A 586 9.07 5.99 6.82
C VAL A 586 7.72 5.34 7.18
N PHE A 587 6.73 6.16 7.50
CA PHE A 587 5.35 5.73 7.73
C PHE A 587 4.48 6.19 6.57
N LEU A 588 3.66 5.28 6.04
CA LEU A 588 2.72 5.50 4.96
C LEU A 588 1.37 4.89 5.39
N GLY A 589 0.43 5.67 5.89
CA GLY A 589 -0.74 5.05 6.50
C GLY A 589 -2.03 5.85 6.49
N TYR A 590 -3.13 5.11 6.51
CA TYR A 590 -4.49 5.60 6.67
C TYR A 590 -4.92 5.41 8.12
N VAL A 591 -5.05 6.50 8.87
CA VAL A 591 -5.17 6.52 10.34
C VAL A 591 -6.51 7.11 10.82
N VAL A 592 -7.32 7.66 9.90
CA VAL A 592 -8.66 8.27 10.15
C VAL A 592 -8.64 9.25 11.33
N THR A 593 -7.95 10.36 11.12
CA THR A 593 -7.90 11.46 12.07
C THR A 593 -7.59 12.78 11.36
N ARG A 594 -7.88 13.91 12.00
CA ARG A 594 -7.42 15.24 11.55
C ARG A 594 -6.07 15.57 12.20
N PRO A 595 -5.25 16.44 11.59
CA PRO A 595 -4.05 16.95 12.21
C PRO A 595 -4.34 17.54 13.60
N GLN A 596 -3.38 17.41 14.52
CA GLN A 596 -3.43 17.93 15.90
C GLN A 596 -4.51 17.32 16.82
N GLN A 597 -5.12 16.19 16.42
CA GLN A 597 -6.03 15.42 17.28
C GLN A 597 -5.28 14.37 18.11
N GLU A 598 -5.96 13.73 19.07
CA GLU A 598 -5.35 12.74 19.97
C GLU A 598 -4.65 11.61 19.20
N ILE A 599 -5.33 11.00 18.22
CA ILE A 599 -4.77 9.91 17.39
C ILE A 599 -3.55 10.40 16.59
N TYR A 600 -3.59 11.63 16.08
CA TYR A 600 -2.45 12.24 15.38
C TYR A 600 -1.22 12.35 16.31
N HIS A 601 -1.40 12.90 17.53
CA HIS A 601 -0.30 13.00 18.50
C HIS A 601 0.18 11.64 18.97
N LEU A 602 -0.73 10.68 19.17
CA LEU A 602 -0.40 9.30 19.49
C LEU A 602 0.46 8.65 18.39
N LEU A 603 0.19 8.95 17.12
CA LEU A 603 1.00 8.43 16.01
C LEU A 603 2.39 9.08 15.95
N PHE A 604 2.45 10.42 15.94
CA PHE A 604 3.71 11.13 15.70
C PHE A 604 4.57 11.27 16.95
N ASP A 605 4.02 11.83 18.04
CA ASP A 605 4.73 11.96 19.31
C ASP A 605 4.88 10.59 19.99
N GLY A 606 3.83 9.76 19.89
CA GLY A 606 3.88 8.40 20.38
C GLY A 606 4.77 7.47 19.54
N GLY A 607 4.92 7.71 18.23
CA GLY A 607 5.84 6.96 17.37
C GLY A 607 7.29 7.44 17.44
N ASP A 608 7.53 8.58 18.08
CA ASP A 608 8.76 9.36 17.95
C ASP A 608 9.16 9.52 16.48
N ILE A 609 8.21 9.93 15.63
CA ILE A 609 8.36 10.11 14.18
C ILE A 609 7.88 11.51 13.79
N ASN A 610 8.49 12.11 12.77
CA ASN A 610 8.13 13.44 12.28
C ASN A 610 7.01 13.34 11.26
N ASP A 611 6.08 14.28 11.28
CA ASP A 611 5.10 14.47 10.22
C ASP A 611 5.78 15.02 8.96
N ILE A 612 5.33 14.58 7.78
CA ILE A 612 5.78 15.11 6.50
C ILE A 612 5.49 16.60 6.32
N ASP A 613 4.46 17.18 6.93
CA ASP A 613 4.20 18.64 6.98
C ASP A 613 3.06 18.99 7.96
N PRO A 614 3.35 19.38 9.21
CA PRO A 614 2.34 19.76 10.22
C PRO A 614 1.46 20.96 9.83
N SER A 615 1.88 21.77 8.84
CA SER A 615 1.10 22.93 8.39
C SER A 615 0.01 22.56 7.37
N ASP A 616 0.04 21.32 6.86
CA ASP A 616 -1.05 20.76 6.08
C ASP A 616 -2.20 20.33 7.00
N TRP A 617 -3.12 21.28 7.21
CA TRP A 617 -4.28 21.15 8.09
C TRP A 617 -5.47 20.44 7.43
N ASP A 618 -5.49 20.32 6.10
CA ASP A 618 -6.61 19.77 5.31
C ASP A 618 -6.40 18.29 4.96
N ARG A 619 -5.69 17.56 5.83
CA ARG A 619 -5.51 16.12 5.70
C ARG A 619 -6.63 15.38 6.41
N TRP A 620 -7.14 14.37 5.72
CA TRP A 620 -8.05 13.40 6.28
C TRP A 620 -7.57 12.01 5.89
N CYS A 621 -7.57 11.11 6.89
CA CYS A 621 -7.17 9.72 6.79
C CYS A 621 -5.70 9.42 6.46
N GLU A 622 -5.14 9.92 5.37
CA GLU A 622 -3.79 9.55 4.92
C GLU A 622 -2.69 10.44 5.51
N TYR A 623 -1.58 9.81 5.93
CA TYR A 623 -0.43 10.46 6.53
C TYR A 623 0.88 9.83 6.04
N VAL A 624 1.86 10.70 5.82
CA VAL A 624 3.26 10.31 5.63
C VAL A 624 4.05 10.79 6.85
N GLY A 625 4.86 9.91 7.42
CA GLY A 625 5.77 10.23 8.52
C GLY A 625 7.19 9.77 8.21
N PHE A 626 8.19 10.36 8.85
CA PHE A 626 9.59 9.98 8.63
C PHE A 626 10.51 10.28 9.82
N ARG A 627 11.65 9.60 9.85
CA ARG A 627 12.72 9.82 10.84
C ARG A 627 14.05 9.30 10.34
N GLY A 628 15.14 9.99 10.70
CA GLY A 628 16.49 9.56 10.36
C GLY A 628 16.81 9.64 8.87
N LEU A 629 16.01 10.40 8.13
CA LEU A 629 16.13 10.66 6.70
C LEU A 629 16.04 12.16 6.48
N ARG A 630 16.67 12.64 5.42
CA ARG A 630 16.50 14.02 4.98
C ARG A 630 15.24 14.12 4.11
N ARG A 631 14.23 14.83 4.59
CA ARG A 631 13.04 15.17 3.80
C ARG A 631 13.36 16.31 2.83
N LEU A 632 13.15 16.06 1.55
CA LEU A 632 13.39 17.02 0.47
C LEU A 632 12.10 17.73 0.04
N GLY A 633 10.99 17.00 -0.04
CA GLY A 633 9.72 17.61 -0.45
C GLY A 633 8.49 16.77 -0.15
N TYR A 634 7.33 17.41 -0.30
CA TYR A 634 6.00 16.87 -0.04
C TYR A 634 5.04 17.32 -1.15
N ALA A 635 4.20 16.41 -1.65
CA ALA A 635 3.21 16.72 -2.67
C ALA A 635 1.88 16.01 -2.39
N ARG A 636 0.79 16.74 -2.67
CA ARG A 636 -0.60 16.29 -2.64
C ARG A 636 -1.09 16.18 -4.08
N ILE A 637 -1.42 14.99 -4.57
CA ILE A 637 -1.79 14.76 -5.98
C ILE A 637 -3.23 14.27 -6.06
N SER A 638 -4.05 14.88 -6.91
CA SER A 638 -5.46 14.49 -7.04
C SER A 638 -5.62 13.02 -7.47
N HIS A 639 -6.69 12.40 -6.98
CA HIS A 639 -7.07 11.01 -7.20
C HIS A 639 -7.35 10.62 -8.66
N GLY A 640 -7.45 11.60 -9.57
CA GLY A 640 -7.59 11.38 -11.00
C GLY A 640 -8.92 10.80 -11.45
N GLY A 641 -9.93 10.71 -10.57
CA GLY A 641 -11.20 10.03 -10.84
C GLY A 641 -11.08 8.51 -10.75
N ILE A 642 -10.16 8.00 -9.92
CA ILE A 642 -10.03 6.57 -9.60
C ILE A 642 -10.68 6.29 -8.25
N THR A 643 -10.29 7.03 -7.21
CA THR A 643 -10.84 6.93 -5.86
C THR A 643 -11.44 8.26 -5.41
N ASP A 644 -11.83 8.38 -4.16
CA ASP A 644 -12.14 9.64 -3.49
C ASP A 644 -10.95 10.22 -2.68
N THR A 645 -9.92 9.40 -2.42
CA THR A 645 -8.68 9.80 -1.75
C THR A 645 -7.59 10.24 -2.71
N GLU A 646 -6.95 11.37 -2.40
CA GLU A 646 -5.73 11.79 -3.06
C GLU A 646 -4.54 10.82 -2.91
N ILE A 647 -3.45 11.12 -3.60
CA ILE A 647 -2.14 10.52 -3.35
C ILE A 647 -1.34 11.51 -2.50
N GLN A 648 -0.76 11.03 -1.40
CA GLN A 648 0.23 11.80 -0.63
C GLN A 648 1.63 11.24 -0.84
N SER A 649 2.56 12.12 -1.24
CA SER A 649 3.93 11.73 -1.59
C SER A 649 4.97 12.54 -0.82
N GLY A 650 5.97 11.84 -0.25
CA GLY A 650 7.17 12.42 0.36
C GLY A 650 8.43 12.03 -0.43
N LYS A 651 9.36 12.97 -0.60
CA LYS A 651 10.66 12.74 -1.23
C LYS A 651 11.75 12.83 -0.17
N PHE A 652 12.60 11.81 -0.11
CA PHE A 652 13.59 11.61 0.96
C PHE A 652 14.97 11.33 0.39
N GLN A 653 16.00 11.60 1.19
CA GLN A 653 17.40 11.30 0.87
C GLN A 653 18.04 10.57 2.04
N VAL A 654 18.79 9.51 1.71
CA VAL A 654 19.58 8.74 2.66
C VAL A 654 20.79 9.56 3.11
N VAL A 655 21.15 9.44 4.39
CA VAL A 655 22.20 10.22 5.04
C VAL A 655 23.17 9.31 5.79
N ASP A 656 24.45 9.68 5.84
CA ASP A 656 25.48 8.86 6.46
C ASP A 656 25.26 8.66 7.97
N ASN A 657 24.74 9.67 8.67
CA ASN A 657 24.41 9.60 10.09
C ASN A 657 22.92 9.92 10.35
N PRO A 658 22.02 8.91 10.35
CA PRO A 658 20.59 9.09 10.56
C PRO A 658 20.21 9.82 11.85
N LYS A 659 20.99 9.68 12.92
CA LYS A 659 20.65 10.26 14.22
C LYS A 659 20.61 11.79 14.18
N ASP A 660 21.39 12.40 13.29
CA ASP A 660 21.39 13.86 13.11
C ASP A 660 20.09 14.35 12.47
N TYR A 661 19.32 13.45 11.84
CA TYR A 661 18.05 13.72 11.16
C TYR A 661 16.86 13.10 11.90
N TRP A 662 16.98 12.86 13.21
CA TRP A 662 15.89 12.34 14.03
C TRP A 662 14.76 13.36 14.22
N ARG A 663 15.10 14.65 14.22
CA ARG A 663 14.14 15.77 14.29
C ARG A 663 14.15 16.54 12.98
N ALA A 664 12.97 16.79 12.43
CA ALA A 664 12.81 17.53 11.19
C ALA A 664 12.90 19.05 11.39
N SER A 665 13.50 19.76 10.42
CA SER A 665 13.22 21.20 10.19
C SER A 665 12.05 21.34 9.21
N TYR A 666 11.20 22.34 9.43
CA TYR A 666 10.03 22.66 8.60
C TYR A 666 10.18 23.95 7.79
N ASP A 667 11.40 24.46 7.65
CA ASP A 667 11.68 25.65 6.85
C ASP A 667 11.45 25.37 5.36
N LEU A 668 10.54 26.10 4.73
CA LEU A 668 10.26 25.99 3.30
C LEU A 668 11.31 26.72 2.46
N ILE A 669 11.60 26.18 1.28
CA ILE A 669 12.46 26.81 0.26
C ILE A 669 11.74 26.87 -1.08
N SER A 670 12.15 27.81 -1.94
CA SER A 670 11.61 27.87 -3.30
C SER A 670 12.12 26.70 -4.13
N GLU A 671 11.29 26.19 -5.04
CA GLU A 671 11.69 25.15 -5.99
C GLU A 671 12.94 25.52 -6.81
N SER A 672 13.16 26.82 -7.07
CA SER A 672 14.37 27.29 -7.78
C SER A 672 15.67 26.98 -7.02
N GLU A 673 15.60 26.83 -5.69
CA GLU A 673 16.73 26.47 -4.83
C GLU A 673 16.98 24.94 -4.82
N VAL A 674 16.05 24.14 -5.32
CA VAL A 674 16.13 22.67 -5.33
C VAL A 674 16.81 22.21 -6.63
N LYS A 675 17.76 21.27 -6.53
CA LYS A 675 18.38 20.65 -7.71
C LYS A 675 17.31 20.03 -8.62
N PRO A 676 17.39 20.17 -9.96
CA PRO A 676 16.38 19.64 -10.88
C PRO A 676 16.05 18.16 -10.68
N GLU A 677 17.05 17.32 -10.36
CA GLU A 677 16.90 15.88 -10.13
C GLU A 677 16.11 15.55 -8.85
N LEU A 678 16.03 16.50 -7.92
CA LEU A 678 15.31 16.37 -6.65
C LEU A 678 13.92 17.01 -6.70
N ARG A 679 13.55 17.62 -7.82
CA ARG A 679 12.20 18.18 -8.01
C ARG A 679 11.20 17.08 -8.28
N TYR A 680 9.93 17.37 -8.04
CA TYR A 680 8.83 16.54 -8.47
C TYR A 680 8.52 16.78 -9.97
N PRO A 681 7.86 15.83 -10.65
CA PRO A 681 7.60 15.93 -12.09
C PRO A 681 6.70 17.12 -12.48
N SER A 682 7.19 17.98 -13.37
CA SER A 682 6.49 19.21 -13.79
C SER A 682 5.17 19.00 -14.53
N MET A 683 4.87 17.77 -14.98
CA MET A 683 3.63 17.46 -15.71
C MET A 683 2.35 17.53 -14.87
N PHE A 684 2.45 17.58 -13.54
CA PHE A 684 1.30 17.64 -12.65
C PHE A 684 0.88 19.07 -12.26
N TYR A 685 1.62 20.11 -12.66
CA TYR A 685 1.18 21.49 -12.45
C TYR A 685 -0.05 21.85 -13.30
N GLY A 686 -0.82 22.84 -12.84
CA GLY A 686 -1.99 23.35 -13.56
C GLY A 686 -3.10 22.30 -13.71
N GLN A 687 -3.45 21.95 -14.95
CA GLN A 687 -4.47 20.94 -15.22
C GLN A 687 -3.97 19.50 -14.98
N GLY A 688 -2.66 19.32 -14.87
CA GLY A 688 -2.01 18.03 -14.70
C GLY A 688 -2.23 17.09 -15.89
N VAL A 689 -2.20 15.79 -15.61
CA VAL A 689 -2.21 14.71 -16.60
C VAL A 689 -3.20 13.62 -16.21
N ARG A 690 -4.12 13.26 -17.13
CA ARG A 690 -5.15 12.23 -16.93
C ARG A 690 -5.96 12.40 -15.62
N GLY A 691 -6.21 13.65 -15.22
CA GLY A 691 -6.96 14.00 -14.01
C GLY A 691 -6.10 14.08 -12.73
N HIS A 692 -4.85 13.65 -12.77
CA HIS A 692 -3.89 13.80 -11.67
C HIS A 692 -3.17 15.15 -11.80
N ARG A 693 -3.23 15.97 -10.75
CA ARG A 693 -2.54 17.27 -10.66
C ARG A 693 -2.13 17.54 -9.21
N TYR A 694 -1.18 18.45 -9.01
CA TYR A 694 -0.95 19.00 -7.68
C TYR A 694 -2.22 19.69 -7.19
N HIS A 695 -2.70 19.29 -6.03
CA HIS A 695 -3.93 19.80 -5.41
C HIS A 695 -3.66 20.18 -3.95
N VAL A 696 -4.59 20.88 -3.30
CA VAL A 696 -4.40 21.60 -2.02
C VAL A 696 -3.41 22.76 -2.11
N PHE A 697 -2.17 22.51 -2.53
CA PHE A 697 -1.14 23.54 -2.67
C PHE A 697 -0.92 24.03 -4.10
N ASN A 698 -1.43 23.31 -5.11
CA ASN A 698 -1.17 23.51 -6.55
C ASN A 698 0.30 23.35 -6.98
N GLU A 699 1.21 23.10 -6.03
CA GLU A 699 2.64 22.84 -6.24
C GLU A 699 3.19 21.93 -5.12
N PRO A 700 4.31 21.23 -5.33
CA PRO A 700 5.05 20.55 -4.27
C PRO A 700 5.68 21.56 -3.30
N ARG A 701 5.75 21.18 -2.03
CA ARG A 701 6.51 21.91 -1.01
C ARG A 701 7.89 21.32 -0.86
N TYR A 702 8.91 22.17 -0.79
CA TYR A 702 10.30 21.77 -0.58
C TYR A 702 10.84 22.36 0.70
N PHE A 703 11.75 21.62 1.34
CA PHE A 703 12.23 21.95 2.68
C PHE A 703 13.74 22.16 2.70
N ARG A 704 14.17 23.15 3.49
CA ARG A 704 15.57 23.49 3.67
C ARG A 704 16.29 22.32 4.32
N THR A 705 17.43 21.97 3.74
CA THR A 705 18.41 21.12 4.38
C THR A 705 19.28 22.03 5.25
N ASN A 706 19.26 21.86 6.57
CA ASN A 706 20.16 22.60 7.48
C ASN A 706 21.61 22.10 7.36
N GLU A 707 22.10 21.89 6.13
CA GLU A 707 23.47 21.47 5.88
C GLU A 707 24.42 22.59 6.29
N LEU A 708 25.29 22.26 7.23
CA LEU A 708 26.45 23.07 7.56
C LEU A 708 27.31 23.20 6.31
N GLN A 709 27.39 24.39 5.72
CA GLN A 709 28.20 24.64 4.52
C GLN A 709 29.67 24.95 4.87
N TYR A 710 29.89 25.70 5.95
CA TYR A 710 31.22 26.10 6.38
C TYR A 710 31.35 26.07 7.90
N ILE A 711 32.56 25.84 8.37
CA ILE A 711 32.93 25.95 9.78
C ILE A 711 33.87 27.15 9.94
N LYS A 712 33.54 28.05 10.86
CA LYS A 712 34.44 29.12 11.31
C LYS A 712 35.37 28.57 12.38
N ILE A 713 36.68 28.65 12.16
CA ILE A 713 37.70 28.34 13.16
C ILE A 713 38.41 29.64 13.54
N ARG A 714 38.23 30.10 14.78
CA ARG A 714 38.96 31.24 15.32
C ARG A 714 40.19 30.75 16.10
N HIS A 715 41.38 31.13 15.67
CA HIS A 715 42.63 30.69 16.29
C HIS A 715 43.00 31.57 17.49
N ARG A 716 43.19 30.96 18.66
CA ARG A 716 43.59 31.68 19.89
C ARG A 716 45.12 31.80 19.96
N LEU A 717 45.65 32.89 19.41
CA LEU A 717 47.10 33.11 19.31
C LEU A 717 47.51 34.34 20.13
N THR A 718 48.63 34.28 20.86
CA THR A 718 49.06 35.31 21.83
C THR A 718 49.56 36.60 21.19
N LYS A 719 49.89 36.59 19.90
CA LYS A 719 50.54 37.73 19.21
C LYS A 719 49.78 38.24 17.98
N PHE A 720 48.78 37.51 17.47
CA PHE A 720 48.02 37.89 16.28
C PHE A 720 46.62 37.26 16.31
N TYR A 721 45.66 37.93 15.66
CA TYR A 721 44.32 37.43 15.38
C TYR A 721 44.34 36.60 14.11
N SER A 722 43.74 35.42 14.15
CA SER A 722 43.51 34.64 12.94
C SER A 722 42.16 33.93 12.98
N VAL A 723 41.50 33.88 11.83
CA VAL A 723 40.26 33.14 11.61
C VAL A 723 40.34 32.43 10.26
N SER A 724 39.87 31.20 10.21
CA SER A 724 39.77 30.40 9.00
C SER A 724 38.31 30.02 8.77
N LEU A 725 37.89 30.03 7.52
CA LEU A 725 36.66 29.43 7.06
C LEU A 725 37.03 28.12 6.37
N VAL A 726 36.53 27.00 6.88
CA VAL A 726 36.83 25.67 6.35
C VAL A 726 35.56 25.01 5.82
N HIS A 727 35.72 24.16 4.81
CA HIS A 727 34.63 23.34 4.30
C HIS A 727 34.15 22.36 5.37
N SER A 728 32.84 22.17 5.50
CA SER A 728 32.25 21.45 6.64
C SER A 728 32.55 19.95 6.69
N SER A 729 32.75 19.31 5.53
CA SER A 729 32.99 17.87 5.45
C SER A 729 34.47 17.50 5.28
N THR A 730 35.24 18.31 4.54
CA THR A 730 36.67 18.04 4.26
C THR A 730 37.60 18.74 5.24
N PHE A 731 37.11 19.74 5.99
CA PHE A 731 37.90 20.64 6.83
C PHE A 731 39.01 21.39 6.07
N GLU A 732 38.96 21.39 4.74
CA GLU A 732 39.88 22.15 3.91
C GLU A 732 39.66 23.63 4.12
N MET A 733 40.77 24.36 4.25
CA MET A 733 40.74 25.79 4.43
C MET A 733 40.37 26.46 3.11
N MET A 734 39.27 27.21 3.12
CA MET A 734 38.76 27.91 1.93
C MET A 734 39.13 29.39 1.95
N ALA A 735 39.23 29.97 3.15
CA ALA A 735 39.67 31.32 3.34
C ALA A 735 40.25 31.52 4.74
N GLU A 736 41.24 32.40 4.88
CA GLU A 736 41.78 32.78 6.18
C GLU A 736 42.07 34.28 6.28
N VAL A 737 42.10 34.77 7.51
CA VAL A 737 42.57 36.10 7.83
C VAL A 737 43.62 35.97 8.91
N GLN A 738 44.72 36.70 8.75
CA GLN A 738 45.74 36.86 9.77
C GLN A 738 46.06 38.35 9.94
N ALA A 739 45.86 38.88 11.14
CA ALA A 739 46.12 40.29 11.45
C ALA A 739 46.70 40.47 12.85
N LYS A 740 47.32 41.61 13.15
CA LYS A 740 47.90 41.88 14.49
C LYS A 740 46.87 41.78 15.63
N SER A 741 45.61 42.13 15.37
CA SER A 741 44.49 42.02 16.29
C SER A 741 43.17 42.02 15.51
N ALA A 742 42.06 41.61 16.13
CA ALA A 742 40.73 41.73 15.51
C ALA A 742 40.34 43.21 15.25
N THR A 743 41.02 44.16 15.90
CA THR A 743 40.84 45.61 15.73
C THR A 743 41.75 46.26 14.70
N ALA A 744 42.68 45.51 14.07
CA ALA A 744 43.60 46.05 13.07
C ALA A 744 42.83 46.69 11.91
N LYS A 745 43.21 47.92 11.50
CA LYS A 745 42.53 48.67 10.42
C LYS A 745 42.68 48.07 9.02
N VAL A 746 43.62 47.14 8.84
CA VAL A 746 43.84 46.40 7.59
C VAL A 746 43.94 44.93 7.94
N LYS A 747 43.16 44.10 7.25
CA LYS A 747 43.08 42.66 7.43
C LYS A 747 43.20 41.98 6.05
N PRO A 748 44.31 41.30 5.76
CA PRO A 748 44.41 40.51 4.54
C PRO A 748 43.53 39.26 4.66
N ILE A 749 42.66 39.05 3.67
CA ILE A 749 41.91 37.82 3.46
C ILE A 749 42.66 37.02 2.41
N LEU A 750 43.08 35.82 2.75
CA LEU A 750 43.67 34.87 1.83
C LEU A 750 42.59 33.87 1.42
N LEU A 751 42.32 33.74 0.13
CA LEU A 751 41.41 32.74 -0.42
C LEU A 751 42.22 31.54 -0.93
N HIS A 752 41.77 30.36 -0.54
CA HIS A 752 42.31 29.08 -0.97
C HIS A 752 41.24 28.39 -1.81
N TYR A 753 41.51 28.20 -3.10
CA TYR A 753 40.57 27.57 -4.02
C TYR A 753 41.26 26.47 -4.81
N GLU A 754 40.64 25.30 -4.89
CA GLU A 754 41.19 24.17 -5.63
C GLU A 754 41.52 24.58 -7.08
N ASN A 755 42.74 24.26 -7.52
CA ASN A 755 43.24 24.51 -8.87
C ASN A 755 43.46 25.99 -9.26
N LYS A 756 43.54 26.92 -8.29
CA LYS A 756 43.98 28.31 -8.52
C LYS A 756 45.05 28.73 -7.50
N PRO A 757 45.94 29.68 -7.84
CA PRO A 757 46.87 30.23 -6.87
C PRO A 757 46.12 31.01 -5.78
N ASP A 758 46.62 30.95 -4.55
CA ASP A 758 46.08 31.69 -3.40
C ASP A 758 45.94 33.18 -3.75
N THR A 759 44.76 33.72 -3.51
CA THR A 759 44.46 35.11 -3.85
C THR A 759 44.27 35.92 -2.57
N GLN A 760 45.08 36.97 -2.42
CA GLN A 760 45.01 37.85 -1.26
C GLN A 760 44.20 39.10 -1.57
N VAL A 761 43.20 39.38 -0.74
CA VAL A 761 42.31 40.54 -0.82
C VAL A 761 42.37 41.32 0.49
N GLU A 762 42.63 42.62 0.44
CA GLU A 762 42.74 43.43 1.65
C GLU A 762 41.39 44.04 2.06
N LEU A 763 40.94 43.68 3.26
CA LEU A 763 39.81 44.31 3.93
C LEU A 763 40.32 45.49 4.78
N ARG A 764 39.87 46.71 4.47
CA ARG A 764 40.37 47.95 5.08
C ARG A 764 39.24 48.74 5.77
N ASP A 765 39.51 49.25 6.97
CA ASP A 765 38.66 50.24 7.65
C ASP A 765 38.86 51.58 6.94
N THR A 766 37.82 52.05 6.24
CA THR A 766 37.87 53.25 5.39
C THR A 766 37.05 54.41 5.96
N SER A 767 36.53 54.27 7.20
CA SER A 767 35.74 55.34 7.80
C SER A 767 36.60 56.55 8.19
N MET A 768 36.11 57.75 7.83
CA MET A 768 36.62 59.02 8.40
C MET A 768 35.87 59.37 9.69
N ILE A 769 34.56 59.11 9.74
CA ILE A 769 33.67 59.21 10.92
C ILE A 769 32.63 58.08 10.77
N GLY A 770 32.47 57.20 11.77
CA GLY A 770 31.50 56.08 11.73
C GLY A 770 32.10 54.70 11.44
N PHE A 771 31.33 53.81 10.80
CA PHE A 771 31.72 52.43 10.49
C PHE A 771 31.63 52.20 8.97
N GLU A 772 32.78 52.06 8.32
CA GLU A 772 32.89 51.72 6.90
C GLU A 772 34.12 50.80 6.71
N TRP A 773 33.89 49.60 6.18
CA TRP A 773 34.94 48.63 5.87
C TRP A 773 34.82 48.22 4.42
N SER A 774 35.92 48.20 3.67
CA SER A 774 35.88 47.94 2.24
C SER A 774 36.95 46.97 1.78
N PHE A 775 36.64 46.21 0.74
CA PHE A 775 37.60 45.44 -0.04
C PHE A 775 37.32 45.63 -1.54
N VAL A 776 38.30 45.30 -2.38
CA VAL A 776 38.16 45.39 -3.84
C VAL A 776 38.27 43.98 -4.41
N TRP A 777 37.33 43.60 -5.28
CA TRP A 777 37.32 42.33 -5.98
C TRP A 777 36.91 42.54 -7.43
N GLU A 778 37.67 42.01 -8.38
CA GLU A 778 37.39 42.12 -9.83
C GLU A 778 37.13 43.54 -10.33
N GLY A 779 37.87 44.52 -9.82
CA GLY A 779 37.74 45.94 -10.20
C GLY A 779 36.59 46.68 -9.49
N GLU A 780 35.80 45.99 -8.68
CA GLU A 780 34.66 46.55 -7.97
C GLU A 780 34.98 46.74 -6.49
N LYS A 781 34.55 47.88 -5.91
CA LYS A 781 34.73 48.18 -4.49
C LYS A 781 33.48 47.79 -3.71
N TYR A 782 33.64 46.85 -2.78
CA TYR A 782 32.60 46.39 -1.86
C TYR A 782 32.77 47.07 -0.52
N ARG A 783 31.67 47.56 0.06
CA ARG A 783 31.68 48.29 1.32
C ARG A 783 30.62 47.80 2.29
N TRP A 784 31.06 47.51 3.51
CA TRP A 784 30.25 47.32 4.70
C TRP A 784 30.07 48.66 5.39
N VAL A 785 28.85 49.19 5.37
CA VAL A 785 28.48 50.44 6.04
C VAL A 785 27.45 50.16 7.13
N ARG A 786 27.37 51.06 8.11
CA ARG A 786 26.32 51.03 9.14
C ARG A 786 25.21 52.02 8.79
N GLU A 787 24.04 51.51 8.46
CA GLU A 787 22.83 52.32 8.32
C GLU A 787 22.07 52.29 9.64
N SER A 788 21.84 53.45 10.27
CA SER A 788 21.20 53.69 11.58
C SER A 788 21.99 53.28 12.85
N ASP A 789 21.79 54.03 13.94
CA ASP A 789 22.67 54.11 15.13
C ASP A 789 22.73 52.87 16.04
N ILE A 790 22.41 51.66 15.57
CA ILE A 790 22.57 50.40 16.34
C ILE A 790 23.22 49.32 15.46
N CYS A 791 24.23 48.63 16.00
CA CYS A 791 24.94 47.52 15.36
C CYS A 791 24.58 46.26 16.16
N VAL A 792 23.86 45.30 15.56
CA VAL A 792 23.44 44.08 16.29
C VAL A 792 23.86 42.83 15.52
N ALA A 793 24.85 42.12 16.04
CA ALA A 793 24.94 40.68 15.90
C ALA A 793 24.30 40.10 17.16
N GLN A 794 23.14 39.46 17.02
CA GLN A 794 22.42 38.93 18.18
C GLN A 794 22.98 37.55 18.53
N TYR A 795 23.84 37.51 19.55
CA TYR A 795 24.09 36.28 20.29
C TYR A 795 22.84 36.00 21.15
N LEU A 796 22.05 35.00 20.76
CA LEU A 796 20.91 34.50 21.53
C LEU A 796 21.34 33.22 22.27
N PRO A 797 21.85 33.30 23.51
CA PRO A 797 22.05 32.11 24.31
C PRO A 797 20.68 31.63 24.77
N ARG A 798 20.04 30.74 24.01
CA ARG A 798 19.09 29.81 24.63
C ARG A 798 19.95 28.79 25.36
N THR A 799 19.81 28.75 26.68
CA THR A 799 20.41 27.77 27.57
C THR A 799 20.18 26.35 27.03
N LEU A 800 21.17 25.81 26.33
CA LEU A 800 21.42 24.39 26.11
C LEU A 800 22.93 24.25 25.97
N LYS A 801 23.50 23.34 26.76
CA LYS A 801 24.89 22.89 26.61
C LYS A 801 25.03 22.28 25.22
N ASP A 802 26.19 22.50 24.62
CA ASP A 802 26.66 21.98 23.33
C ASP A 802 26.47 22.94 22.14
N GLU A 803 27.39 23.90 22.11
CA GLU A 803 28.10 24.54 20.98
C GLU A 803 27.34 24.87 19.68
N TYR A 804 26.78 26.08 19.62
CA TYR A 804 26.71 26.88 18.38
C TYR A 804 27.38 28.25 18.61
N PHE A 805 28.37 28.59 17.77
CA PHE A 805 29.02 29.91 17.75
C PHE A 805 28.25 30.88 16.83
N GLY A 806 27.02 31.24 17.20
CA GLY A 806 26.22 32.29 16.55
C GLY A 806 25.56 31.92 15.21
N ILE A 807 24.45 32.59 14.90
CA ILE A 807 23.73 32.49 13.62
C ILE A 807 23.95 33.80 12.86
N ILE A 808 24.46 33.72 11.62
CA ILE A 808 24.56 34.85 10.70
C ILE A 808 23.47 34.70 9.64
N SER A 809 22.56 35.67 9.55
CA SER A 809 21.53 35.72 8.51
C SER A 809 21.88 36.81 7.49
N LEU A 810 22.26 36.42 6.27
CA LEU A 810 22.30 37.32 5.11
C LEU A 810 20.96 37.22 4.38
N LEU A 811 20.29 38.36 4.17
CA LEU A 811 19.01 38.39 3.47
C LEU A 811 19.21 38.33 1.95
N GLY A 812 18.45 37.46 1.28
CA GLY A 812 18.64 37.13 -0.14
C GLY A 812 18.59 38.33 -1.10
N TYR A 813 17.83 39.39 -0.80
CA TYR A 813 17.77 40.57 -1.68
C TYR A 813 19.09 41.37 -1.72
N ASN A 814 19.91 41.34 -0.66
CA ASN A 814 21.26 41.95 -0.66
C ASN A 814 22.22 41.15 -1.56
N ILE A 815 22.02 39.83 -1.62
CA ILE A 815 22.82 38.93 -2.43
C ILE A 815 22.43 39.04 -3.92
N LEU A 816 21.12 39.10 -4.21
CA LEU A 816 20.57 39.21 -5.56
C LEU A 816 20.94 40.53 -6.26
N ARG A 817 21.08 41.65 -5.53
CA ARG A 817 21.54 42.94 -6.08
C ARG A 817 22.99 42.94 -6.56
N CYS A 818 23.81 42.01 -6.06
CA CYS A 818 25.23 41.96 -6.37
C CYS A 818 25.60 40.84 -7.37
N GLU A 819 24.61 40.13 -7.96
CA GLU A 819 24.83 39.00 -8.88
C GLU A 819 25.77 37.91 -8.32
N ILE A 820 25.84 37.76 -6.99
CA ILE A 820 26.83 36.90 -6.28
C ILE A 820 26.69 35.40 -6.63
N SER A 821 25.56 34.95 -7.20
CA SER A 821 25.34 33.54 -7.53
C SER A 821 26.29 32.96 -8.58
N GLN A 822 27.18 33.77 -9.18
CA GLN A 822 28.14 33.33 -10.20
C GLN A 822 29.61 33.23 -9.72
N SER A 823 29.98 33.70 -8.52
CA SER A 823 31.36 33.59 -8.00
C SER A 823 31.41 33.08 -6.56
N LYS A 824 31.93 31.86 -6.39
CA LYS A 824 32.16 31.23 -5.08
C LYS A 824 33.20 32.00 -4.27
N GLU A 825 34.18 32.61 -4.94
CA GLU A 825 35.23 33.42 -4.34
C GLU A 825 34.66 34.69 -3.68
N LEU A 826 33.71 35.37 -4.33
CA LEU A 826 33.02 36.53 -3.76
C LEU A 826 32.15 36.14 -2.55
N GLU A 827 31.46 34.99 -2.61
CA GLU A 827 30.74 34.42 -1.45
C GLU A 827 31.67 34.25 -0.25
N LEU A 828 32.84 33.61 -0.44
CA LEU A 828 33.84 33.41 0.60
C LEU A 828 34.39 34.74 1.16
N LEU A 829 34.68 35.72 0.29
CA LEU A 829 35.14 37.05 0.71
C LEU A 829 34.10 37.77 1.57
N LEU A 830 32.82 37.70 1.20
CA LEU A 830 31.75 38.32 1.96
C LEU A 830 31.57 37.65 3.33
N LEU A 831 31.57 36.31 3.37
CA LEU A 831 31.45 35.56 4.61
C LEU A 831 32.63 35.83 5.56
N VAL A 832 33.87 35.70 5.07
CA VAL A 832 35.07 35.88 5.89
C VAL A 832 35.25 37.33 6.30
N SER A 833 35.01 38.30 5.42
CA SER A 833 35.07 39.73 5.79
C SER A 833 34.07 40.04 6.89
N LEU A 834 32.81 39.60 6.77
CA LEU A 834 31.79 39.79 7.80
C LEU A 834 32.18 39.13 9.12
N ILE A 835 32.59 37.86 9.11
CA ILE A 835 33.03 37.13 10.30
C ILE A 835 34.15 37.90 11.03
N THR A 836 35.10 38.48 10.29
CA THR A 836 36.20 39.22 10.89
C THR A 836 35.78 40.57 11.47
N LEU A 837 34.72 41.18 10.94
CA LEU A 837 34.10 42.37 11.51
C LEU A 837 33.37 42.02 12.80
N LEU A 838 32.67 40.89 12.83
CA LEU A 838 31.99 40.39 14.04
C LEU A 838 32.99 40.08 15.16
N ASP A 839 34.11 39.43 14.85
CA ASP A 839 35.17 39.17 15.84
C ASP A 839 35.76 40.46 16.43
N LYS A 840 35.79 41.57 15.67
CA LYS A 840 36.20 42.91 16.16
C LYS A 840 35.24 43.42 17.23
N PHE A 841 33.95 43.11 17.12
CA PHE A 841 32.94 43.55 18.09
C PHE A 841 32.99 42.70 19.38
N ASP A 842 33.14 41.37 19.26
CA ASP A 842 33.24 40.47 20.42
C ASP A 842 34.46 40.75 21.30
N ASP A 843 35.61 41.14 20.71
CA ASP A 843 36.82 41.46 21.48
C ASP A 843 36.69 42.70 22.39
N ARG A 844 35.64 43.52 22.23
CA ARG A 844 35.35 44.62 23.18
C ARG A 844 34.81 44.12 24.52
N GLY A 845 34.29 42.89 24.59
CA GLY A 845 33.78 42.25 25.81
C GLY A 845 34.76 41.28 26.48
N TRP A 846 35.91 40.98 25.86
CA TRP A 846 36.84 39.96 26.33
C TRP A 846 37.86 40.56 27.32
N LYS A 847 37.70 40.28 28.63
CA LYS A 847 38.71 40.68 29.64
C LYS A 847 40.04 39.96 29.35
N LYS A 848 41.12 40.72 29.23
CA LYS A 848 42.49 40.20 29.26
C LYS A 848 42.79 39.68 30.66
N ASP A 849 43.16 38.41 30.79
CA ASP A 849 43.72 37.88 32.04
C ASP A 849 45.05 38.60 32.36
N PRO A 850 45.21 39.16 33.57
CA PRO A 850 46.46 39.79 33.98
C PRO A 850 47.37 38.73 34.60
N ILE A 851 48.30 38.18 33.84
CA ILE A 851 49.46 37.48 34.40
C ILE A 851 50.72 37.88 33.64
N GLY A 852 51.66 38.51 34.35
CA GLY A 852 53.09 38.37 34.07
C GLY A 852 53.84 39.67 33.81
N GLN A 853 54.45 40.22 34.87
CA GLN A 853 55.42 41.31 34.84
C GLN A 853 56.66 41.00 34.00
N GLY A 854 57.10 42.00 33.23
CA GLY A 854 58.50 42.43 33.02
C GLY A 854 59.56 41.44 32.52
N ILE A 855 60.07 41.70 31.31
CA ILE A 855 61.52 41.62 30.99
C ILE A 855 61.82 42.83 30.06
N PRO A 856 62.88 43.64 30.29
CA PRO A 856 63.18 44.81 29.48
C PRO A 856 63.85 44.47 28.15
N ASP A 857 63.71 45.39 27.19
CA ASP A 857 64.39 45.42 25.91
C ASP A 857 65.90 45.23 26.03
N ASN A 858 66.47 44.39 25.17
CA ASN A 858 67.87 44.52 24.78
C ASN A 858 68.03 44.20 23.29
N SER A 859 68.47 45.22 22.57
CA SER A 859 68.95 45.20 21.21
C SER A 859 70.30 44.45 21.09
N SER A 860 70.44 43.68 20.01
CA SER A 860 71.65 43.04 19.43
C SER A 860 71.81 41.53 19.68
N PRO A 861 72.16 40.74 18.64
CA PRO A 861 72.24 39.27 18.70
C PRO A 861 73.58 38.85 19.32
N PRO A 862 73.68 37.70 20.04
CA PRO A 862 74.19 36.51 19.33
C PRO A 862 73.88 35.12 19.96
N THR A 863 74.18 34.09 19.15
CA THR A 863 74.63 32.71 19.47
C THR A 863 73.80 31.76 20.32
N VAL A 864 73.41 30.68 19.64
CA VAL A 864 72.94 29.39 20.17
C VAL A 864 73.96 28.80 21.16
N SER A 865 73.51 28.46 22.38
CA SER A 865 74.20 27.50 23.25
C SER A 865 73.21 26.55 23.93
N GLY A 866 73.65 25.29 24.11
CA GLY A 866 72.83 24.11 24.41
C GLY A 866 72.08 24.06 25.75
N GLN A 867 71.96 25.17 26.49
CA GLN A 867 71.17 25.22 27.74
C GLN A 867 69.66 25.38 27.50
N THR A 868 69.24 25.85 26.32
CA THR A 868 67.82 26.04 25.97
C THR A 868 67.09 24.72 25.70
N GLN A 869 67.82 23.67 25.32
CA GLN A 869 67.24 22.37 24.95
C GLN A 869 66.85 21.55 26.20
N GLN A 870 67.66 21.57 27.26
CA GLN A 870 67.32 20.93 28.54
C GLN A 870 66.12 21.60 29.25
N LYS A 871 65.95 22.92 29.09
CA LYS A 871 64.80 23.64 29.66
C LYS A 871 63.51 23.33 28.89
N LYS A 872 63.59 23.11 27.57
CA LYS A 872 62.45 22.73 26.72
C LYS A 872 62.01 21.28 26.98
N GLU A 873 62.95 20.35 27.08
CA GLU A 873 62.65 18.95 27.41
C GLU A 873 62.09 18.78 28.83
N LYS A 874 62.56 19.58 29.80
CA LYS A 874 62.02 19.55 31.17
C LYS A 874 60.58 20.09 31.22
N VAL A 875 60.24 21.09 30.40
CA VAL A 875 58.87 21.62 30.29
C VAL A 875 57.96 20.65 29.54
N GLU A 876 58.44 20.01 28.46
CA GLU A 876 57.70 18.96 27.76
C GLU A 876 57.41 17.76 28.66
N ARG A 877 58.39 17.24 29.41
CA ARG A 877 58.14 16.15 30.38
C ARG A 877 57.18 16.55 31.49
N THR A 878 57.21 17.80 31.93
CA THR A 878 56.26 18.30 32.95
C THR A 878 54.85 18.42 32.39
N ASN A 879 54.71 18.76 31.11
CA ASN A 879 53.43 18.85 30.41
C ASN A 879 52.86 17.46 30.09
N GLU A 880 53.71 16.50 29.68
CA GLU A 880 53.31 15.10 29.49
C GLU A 880 52.88 14.44 30.81
N GLN A 881 53.59 14.71 31.92
CA GLN A 881 53.18 14.25 33.26
C GLN A 881 51.84 14.84 33.70
N LYS A 882 51.57 16.12 33.39
CA LYS A 882 50.26 16.74 33.66
C LYS A 882 49.15 16.16 32.79
N LEU A 883 49.44 15.86 31.52
CA LEU A 883 48.49 15.24 30.59
C LEU A 883 48.16 13.80 31.03
N GLN A 884 49.16 13.03 31.44
CA GLN A 884 48.95 11.69 32.01
C GLN A 884 48.17 11.74 33.33
N GLN A 885 48.46 12.69 34.22
CA GLN A 885 47.66 12.87 35.45
C GLN A 885 46.21 13.27 35.17
N MET A 886 45.94 14.07 34.13
CA MET A 886 44.58 14.40 33.71
C MET A 886 43.86 13.17 33.14
N LEU A 887 44.50 12.42 32.25
CA LEU A 887 43.97 11.17 31.69
C LEU A 887 43.68 10.13 32.79
N GLU A 888 44.58 9.98 33.77
CA GLU A 888 44.38 9.06 34.89
C GLU A 888 43.24 9.50 35.82
N LYS A 889 43.06 10.83 35.98
CA LYS A 889 41.98 11.41 36.79
C LYS A 889 40.62 11.28 36.10
N ASP A 890 40.56 11.40 34.78
CA ASP A 890 39.35 11.15 33.98
C ASP A 890 39.03 9.66 33.83
N THR A 891 40.06 8.80 33.78
CA THR A 891 39.88 7.34 33.85
C THR A 891 39.35 6.93 35.23
N ARG A 892 39.88 7.50 36.32
CA ARG A 892 39.36 7.28 37.69
C ARG A 892 37.96 7.87 37.90
N ARG A 893 37.61 8.99 37.26
CA ARG A 893 36.24 9.53 37.25
C ARG A 893 35.28 8.62 36.50
N SER A 894 35.68 8.13 35.33
CA SER A 894 34.90 7.17 34.53
C SER A 894 34.73 5.83 35.26
N GLN A 895 35.79 5.31 35.90
CA GLN A 895 35.70 4.11 36.74
C GLN A 895 34.85 4.32 38.01
N LYS A 896 34.89 5.50 38.65
CA LYS A 896 33.99 5.85 39.77
C LYS A 896 32.54 6.04 39.32
N GLN A 897 32.31 6.46 38.07
CA GLN A 897 30.98 6.60 37.48
C GLN A 897 30.41 5.23 37.08
N MET A 898 31.26 4.29 36.66
CA MET A 898 30.90 2.87 36.50
C MET A 898 30.69 2.15 37.84
N GLN A 899 31.42 2.49 38.90
CA GLN A 899 31.18 1.94 40.26
C GLN A 899 29.97 2.51 40.99
N LYS A 900 29.42 3.66 40.54
CA LYS A 900 28.23 4.28 41.14
C LYS A 900 26.90 3.78 40.58
N ASN A 901 26.90 3.00 39.49
CA ASN A 901 25.72 2.35 38.95
C ASN A 901 25.96 0.83 38.87
N PRO A 902 25.62 0.04 39.91
CA PRO A 902 25.57 -1.39 39.76
C PRO A 902 24.38 -1.79 38.86
N PRO A 903 24.50 -2.88 38.08
CA PRO A 903 23.40 -3.45 37.33
C PRO A 903 22.34 -3.98 38.30
N SER A 904 21.07 -3.60 38.08
CA SER A 904 19.95 -4.30 38.70
C SER A 904 19.75 -5.64 38.00
N SER A 905 20.20 -6.72 38.62
CA SER A 905 19.70 -8.06 38.28
C SER A 905 19.71 -8.94 39.52
N GLY A 906 18.51 -9.43 39.86
CA GLY A 906 18.27 -10.82 40.22
C GLY A 906 18.85 -11.34 41.54
N ASN A 907 17.97 -11.89 42.36
CA ASN A 907 18.31 -12.77 43.46
C ASN A 907 19.30 -13.88 43.03
N SER A 908 20.39 -13.99 43.79
CA SER A 908 21.31 -15.12 43.98
C SER A 908 20.58 -16.44 44.30
N PRO A 909 21.25 -17.62 44.45
CA PRO A 909 22.71 -17.90 44.58
C PRO A 909 23.18 -19.12 43.74
N ASP A 910 24.42 -19.61 43.67
CA ASP A 910 25.73 -19.36 44.28
C ASP A 910 26.80 -20.15 43.48
N GLN A 911 28.07 -19.73 43.61
CA GLN A 911 29.31 -20.54 43.47
C GLN A 911 29.85 -20.99 42.07
N THR A 912 30.75 -20.14 41.56
CA THR A 912 32.12 -20.37 40.99
C THR A 912 32.75 -21.79 40.98
N PRO A 913 33.89 -22.03 40.26
CA PRO A 913 34.27 -21.68 38.88
C PRO A 913 35.05 -22.82 38.13
N LYS A 914 35.45 -22.54 36.87
CA LYS A 914 36.57 -23.12 36.06
C LYS A 914 36.31 -24.34 35.16
N GLY A 915 36.68 -24.16 33.88
CA GLY A 915 37.25 -25.20 33.03
C GLY A 915 36.56 -25.41 31.67
N SER A 916 37.02 -24.71 30.62
CA SER A 916 37.00 -25.23 29.24
C SER A 916 38.08 -26.33 29.12
N PRO A 917 38.04 -27.33 28.19
CA PRO A 917 37.66 -27.17 26.78
C PRO A 917 36.89 -28.36 26.13
N LEU A 918 36.63 -28.20 24.82
CA LEU A 918 36.03 -29.11 23.82
C LEU A 918 36.18 -30.64 24.03
N SER A 919 35.14 -31.41 23.68
CA SER A 919 35.05 -32.28 22.47
C SER A 919 33.92 -33.33 22.58
N THR A 920 33.57 -33.92 21.43
CA THR A 920 32.37 -34.69 21.05
C THR A 920 32.36 -36.18 21.53
N PRO A 921 31.63 -37.15 20.92
CA PRO A 921 30.41 -37.80 21.46
C PRO A 921 30.52 -39.33 21.69
N SER A 922 29.78 -39.96 22.64
CA SER A 922 29.45 -41.41 22.57
C SER A 922 28.56 -41.96 23.70
N VAL A 923 27.37 -42.45 23.33
CA VAL A 923 26.85 -43.84 23.46
C VAL A 923 27.18 -44.70 24.72
N SER A 924 26.12 -44.93 25.51
CA SER A 924 25.59 -46.21 26.05
C SER A 924 26.06 -46.89 27.36
N THR A 925 25.02 -47.42 28.06
CA THR A 925 24.90 -48.65 28.88
C THR A 925 25.43 -48.68 30.33
N ASN A 926 24.54 -48.79 31.32
CA ASN A 926 24.10 -50.05 31.96
C ASN A 926 23.40 -49.82 33.33
N SER A 927 22.31 -50.56 33.54
CA SER A 927 21.56 -50.81 34.80
C SER A 927 22.28 -51.91 35.64
N PRO A 928 21.75 -52.57 36.73
CA PRO A 928 20.39 -52.59 37.34
C PRO A 928 20.29 -52.79 38.89
N LYS A 929 19.05 -52.76 39.44
CA LYS A 929 18.40 -53.71 40.40
C LYS A 929 17.14 -53.08 41.05
N LYS A 930 15.93 -53.58 40.72
CA LYS A 930 15.09 -54.61 41.40
C LYS A 930 14.29 -54.08 42.61
N THR A 931 12.96 -53.99 42.49
CA THR A 931 11.96 -54.94 43.06
C THR A 931 10.52 -54.58 42.63
N ALA A 932 9.74 -55.59 42.25
CA ALA A 932 8.27 -55.64 42.10
C ALA A 932 7.72 -56.60 43.20
N PRO A 933 6.42 -56.97 43.36
CA PRO A 933 5.25 -56.91 42.44
C PRO A 933 3.90 -56.64 43.19
N PRO A 934 2.67 -57.12 42.85
CA PRO A 934 2.05 -57.60 41.58
C PRO A 934 0.64 -56.97 41.21
N ILE A 935 0.27 -56.89 39.91
CA ILE A 935 -0.83 -57.62 39.17
C ILE A 935 -2.29 -57.15 39.51
N THR A 936 -3.23 -56.81 38.60
CA THR A 936 -3.78 -57.55 37.43
C THR A 936 -4.54 -56.67 36.41
N HIS A 937 -4.58 -57.13 35.16
CA HIS A 937 -5.47 -56.74 34.05
C HIS A 937 -6.94 -57.20 34.24
N THR A 938 -7.90 -56.46 33.67
CA THR A 938 -9.06 -57.03 32.93
C THR A 938 -9.71 -56.04 31.94
N ASN A 939 -10.16 -56.61 30.82
CA ASN A 939 -10.98 -56.03 29.76
C ASN A 939 -12.43 -55.73 30.22
N SER A 940 -13.08 -54.73 29.63
CA SER A 940 -14.29 -54.88 28.78
C SER A 940 -15.26 -53.69 28.78
N THR A 941 -15.67 -53.36 27.56
CA THR A 941 -16.88 -52.75 27.02
C THR A 941 -18.17 -52.61 27.88
N LYS A 942 -18.89 -51.50 27.60
CA LYS A 942 -20.36 -51.22 27.65
C LYS A 942 -21.02 -50.71 28.95
N ARG A 943 -21.39 -49.41 28.93
CA ARG A 943 -22.66 -48.75 29.37
C ARG A 943 -22.40 -47.23 29.37
N ILE A 944 -22.91 -46.37 28.47
CA ILE A 944 -24.29 -45.96 28.16
C ILE A 944 -25.19 -45.78 29.39
N SER A 945 -25.80 -44.58 29.44
CA SER A 945 -26.93 -44.07 30.24
C SER A 945 -26.68 -43.64 31.69
N LYS A 946 -26.33 -42.35 31.90
CA LYS A 946 -26.79 -41.62 33.11
C LYS A 946 -26.65 -40.08 33.14
N ILE A 947 -26.60 -39.35 32.02
CA ILE A 947 -26.72 -37.88 32.04
C ILE A 947 -27.62 -37.39 30.89
N PHE A 948 -28.85 -37.88 30.90
CA PHE A 948 -30.00 -37.34 30.19
C PHE A 948 -31.22 -37.73 31.04
N ASN A 949 -31.60 -36.85 31.98
CA ASN A 949 -32.94 -36.74 32.61
C ASN A 949 -32.90 -35.90 33.90
N SER A 950 -32.61 -34.62 33.78
CA SER A 950 -33.06 -33.63 34.77
C SER A 950 -33.15 -32.28 34.05
N ILE A 951 -34.27 -31.59 34.21
CA ILE A 951 -34.60 -30.25 33.64
C ILE A 951 -35.44 -30.31 32.34
N VAL A 952 -36.53 -31.06 32.41
CA VAL A 952 -37.88 -30.63 32.00
C VAL A 952 -38.73 -31.02 33.22
N THR A 953 -39.26 -30.12 34.04
CA THR A 953 -40.52 -29.37 33.86
C THR A 953 -40.72 -28.58 35.16
N LEU A 954 -41.13 -27.31 35.11
CA LEU A 954 -42.30 -26.79 35.85
C LEU A 954 -42.42 -25.28 35.70
N ASN A 955 -43.35 -24.92 34.82
CA ASN A 955 -44.06 -23.65 34.78
C ASN A 955 -44.84 -23.41 36.09
N GLN A 956 -45.20 -22.12 36.28
CA GLN A 956 -46.36 -21.55 36.97
C GLN A 956 -46.18 -20.88 38.35
N GLN A 957 -46.71 -19.64 38.37
CA GLN A 957 -47.18 -18.77 39.48
C GLN A 957 -46.10 -17.92 40.17
N GLN A 958 -46.18 -16.58 40.26
CA GLN A 958 -47.31 -15.61 40.37
C GLN A 958 -46.80 -14.19 39.94
N GLN A 959 -47.43 -13.44 39.02
CA GLN A 959 -48.58 -12.50 39.13
C GLN A 959 -48.24 -10.98 39.31
N MET A 960 -48.69 -10.21 38.30
CA MET A 960 -49.35 -8.88 38.31
C MET A 960 -48.68 -7.59 38.84
N LYS A 961 -48.49 -6.60 37.95
CA LYS A 961 -49.31 -5.36 37.91
C LYS A 961 -49.16 -4.57 36.59
N ILE A 962 -50.30 -4.04 36.13
CA ILE A 962 -50.59 -3.33 34.86
C ILE A 962 -50.70 -1.81 35.11
N LYS A 963 -50.36 -0.97 34.11
CA LYS A 963 -51.02 0.30 33.68
C LYS A 963 -50.29 0.84 32.42
N GLN A 964 -50.81 0.73 31.19
CA GLN A 964 -51.82 1.51 30.41
C GLN A 964 -51.32 2.78 29.66
N LEU A 965 -51.18 2.63 28.32
CA LEU A 965 -51.52 3.51 27.16
C LEU A 965 -50.76 4.84 26.89
N PRO A 966 -50.74 5.41 25.64
CA PRO A 966 -51.22 4.92 24.32
C PRO A 966 -50.23 5.10 23.12
N VAL A 967 -50.61 4.52 21.98
CA VAL A 967 -50.01 4.64 20.62
C VAL A 967 -50.50 5.92 19.91
N PRO A 968 -49.69 6.54 19.02
CA PRO A 968 -50.22 7.31 17.89
C PRO A 968 -49.82 6.75 16.51
N SER A 969 -50.77 6.89 15.59
CA SER A 969 -50.83 6.46 14.18
C SER A 969 -49.93 7.30 13.23
N PRO A 970 -49.72 6.86 11.97
CA PRO A 970 -48.81 7.51 11.01
C PRO A 970 -49.51 8.58 10.13
N PRO A 971 -48.80 9.60 9.61
CA PRO A 971 -49.21 10.36 8.42
C PRO A 971 -48.28 10.01 7.23
N ILE A 972 -48.80 9.55 6.09
CA ILE A 972 -49.39 10.29 4.95
C ILE A 972 -48.38 11.21 4.25
N ILE A 973 -48.17 10.89 2.96
CA ILE A 973 -47.33 11.55 1.96
C ILE A 973 -47.99 12.85 1.47
N ASP A 974 -47.20 13.90 1.26
CA ASP A 974 -47.51 14.92 0.26
C ASP A 974 -46.29 15.23 -0.63
N LYS A 975 -46.56 15.47 -1.92
CA LYS A 975 -45.61 15.67 -3.02
C LYS A 975 -45.53 17.15 -3.38
N SER A 976 -44.32 17.71 -3.51
CA SER A 976 -44.00 18.80 -4.47
C SER A 976 -42.47 18.99 -4.53
N VAL A 977 -41.81 18.58 -5.63
CA VAL A 977 -41.33 19.39 -6.78
C VAL A 977 -40.27 20.44 -6.41
N GLY A 978 -39.08 20.34 -7.01
CA GLY A 978 -38.14 21.47 -7.15
C GLY A 978 -36.71 21.04 -7.47
N TRP A 979 -36.36 21.04 -8.76
CA TRP A 979 -34.99 20.98 -9.28
C TRP A 979 -34.24 22.29 -8.99
N ASP A 980 -32.91 22.19 -8.84
CA ASP A 980 -31.83 23.07 -9.37
C ASP A 980 -30.65 23.08 -8.39
N HIS A 981 -29.48 22.54 -8.75
CA HIS A 981 -28.44 23.14 -9.61
C HIS A 981 -27.71 24.32 -8.97
N GLN A 982 -26.41 24.07 -8.77
CA GLN A 982 -25.27 25.00 -8.92
C GLN A 982 -25.11 26.13 -7.91
N HIS A 983 -23.85 26.38 -7.55
CA HIS A 983 -23.14 27.67 -7.46
C HIS A 983 -21.84 27.41 -6.66
N THR A 984 -20.72 27.04 -7.30
CA THR A 984 -19.66 27.95 -7.78
C THR A 984 -19.55 29.28 -7.04
N PHE A 985 -18.44 29.46 -6.28
CA PHE A 985 -17.43 30.56 -6.17
C PHE A 985 -17.87 32.03 -6.50
N PRO A 986 -17.14 33.15 -6.19
CA PRO A 986 -15.81 33.36 -5.57
C PRO A 986 -15.64 34.72 -4.75
N TYR A 987 -14.37 35.02 -4.37
CA TYR A 987 -13.66 36.33 -4.27
C TYR A 987 -13.37 37.07 -2.91
N TYR A 988 -12.06 37.07 -2.56
CA TYR A 988 -11.12 38.16 -2.16
C TYR A 988 -11.57 39.36 -1.29
N SER A 989 -10.76 39.74 -0.26
CA SER A 989 -9.69 40.76 -0.34
C SER A 989 -9.08 41.13 1.05
N TYR A 990 -8.11 42.04 1.04
CA TYR A 990 -6.96 42.27 1.95
C TYR A 990 -7.16 43.34 3.07
N SER A 991 -6.47 43.15 4.21
CA SER A 991 -5.72 44.15 5.07
C SER A 991 -6.50 45.20 5.92
N PRO A 992 -5.94 45.99 6.89
CA PRO A 992 -4.71 45.93 7.74
C PRO A 992 -4.92 46.28 9.27
N TYR A 993 -3.79 46.31 10.03
CA TYR A 993 -3.47 46.97 11.33
C TYR A 993 -3.62 46.18 12.66
N THR A 994 -2.76 46.27 13.72
CA THR A 994 -1.34 46.63 14.00
C THR A 994 -1.10 46.42 15.52
N ARG A 995 0.16 46.16 15.92
CA ARG A 995 0.85 46.25 17.25
C ARG A 995 1.28 44.89 17.81
N MET A 996 2.54 44.61 18.18
CA MET A 996 3.55 45.50 18.78
C MET A 996 5.00 44.96 18.55
N THR A 997 5.83 45.79 17.90
CA THR A 997 7.30 45.96 17.88
C THR A 997 8.27 44.85 18.34
N ASN A 998 9.24 44.53 17.46
CA ASN A 998 10.67 44.41 17.80
C ASN A 998 11.52 44.72 16.54
N ASP A 999 12.24 45.84 16.56
CA ASP A 999 13.06 46.33 15.45
C ASP A 999 14.40 45.55 15.35
N LEU A 1000 14.72 45.04 14.16
CA LEU A 1000 15.99 44.38 13.85
C LEU A 1000 16.62 45.05 12.61
N GLY A 1001 17.80 45.66 12.81
CA GLY A 1001 18.53 46.47 11.82
C GLY A 1001 19.46 45.67 10.89
N TYR A 1002 19.86 46.30 9.78
CA TYR A 1002 20.55 45.69 8.64
C TYR A 1002 22.02 46.13 8.51
N MET A 1003 22.93 45.23 8.10
CA MET A 1003 24.19 45.59 7.44
C MET A 1003 23.99 45.47 5.93
N SER A 1004 24.23 46.57 5.20
CA SER A 1004 24.14 46.60 3.72
C SER A 1004 25.53 46.50 3.10
N ILE A 1005 25.63 45.72 2.03
CA ILE A 1005 26.78 45.72 1.11
C ILE A 1005 26.36 46.60 -0.07
N HIS A 1006 27.12 47.66 -0.34
CA HIS A 1006 26.90 48.50 -1.52
C HIS A 1006 28.03 48.29 -2.53
N ARG A 1007 27.66 48.03 -3.78
CA ARG A 1007 28.55 48.10 -4.96
C ARG A 1007 28.55 49.54 -5.46
N SER A 1008 29.72 50.17 -5.57
CA SER A 1008 29.83 51.52 -6.14
C SER A 1008 30.47 51.48 -7.51
N ASN A 1009 29.76 51.97 -8.53
CA ASN A 1009 30.38 52.36 -9.80
C ASN A 1009 31.15 53.66 -9.56
N GLU A 1010 32.40 53.73 -10.01
CA GLU A 1010 33.24 54.92 -9.87
C GLU A 1010 32.59 56.14 -10.55
N ASP A 1011 32.07 57.06 -9.74
CA ASP A 1011 32.17 58.52 -9.86
C ASP A 1011 31.18 59.21 -8.91
N SER A 1012 31.67 59.82 -7.83
CA SER A 1012 31.06 61.05 -7.24
C SER A 1012 31.86 61.60 -6.05
N ASN A 1013 32.26 62.86 -6.20
CA ASN A 1013 32.68 63.75 -5.12
C ASN A 1013 31.48 64.10 -4.20
N PRO A 1014 31.71 64.47 -2.92
CA PRO A 1014 30.66 64.53 -1.89
C PRO A 1014 29.96 65.89 -1.85
N PRO A 1015 28.75 65.99 -1.26
CA PRO A 1015 28.34 67.23 -0.63
C PRO A 1015 27.95 67.07 0.85
N HIS A 1016 28.13 68.20 1.51
CA HIS A 1016 27.99 68.50 2.93
C HIS A 1016 26.64 68.14 3.56
N VAL A 1017 26.71 67.75 4.83
CA VAL A 1017 25.60 67.54 5.77
C VAL A 1017 24.99 68.88 6.22
N LYS A 1018 23.66 69.00 6.14
CA LYS A 1018 22.78 69.59 7.18
C LYS A 1018 21.33 69.10 6.99
N ASN A 1019 20.71 68.68 8.09
CA ASN A 1019 19.45 67.91 8.16
C ASN A 1019 18.16 68.68 7.79
N ILE A 1020 17.30 67.99 7.04
CA ILE A 1020 15.85 67.73 7.15
C ILE A 1020 14.87 68.90 7.42
N GLN A 1021 13.95 69.12 6.47
CA GLN A 1021 12.50 69.26 6.72
C GLN A 1021 11.70 68.96 5.43
N TRP A 1022 10.74 68.03 5.49
CA TRP A 1022 9.65 67.93 4.51
C TRP A 1022 8.34 67.87 5.30
N ASP A 1023 7.57 68.95 5.19
CA ASP A 1023 6.19 69.07 5.66
C ASP A 1023 5.29 68.92 4.42
N PRO A 1024 4.12 68.26 4.50
CA PRO A 1024 3.27 68.01 3.35
C PRO A 1024 2.24 69.12 3.09
N GLU A 1025 1.74 69.13 1.84
CA GLU A 1025 0.57 69.84 1.27
C GLU A 1025 0.79 71.16 0.50
N PRO A 1026 -0.12 71.56 -0.45
CA PRO A 1026 -1.37 70.92 -0.92
C PRO A 1026 -1.56 70.82 -2.47
N VAL A 1027 -2.46 69.89 -2.88
CA VAL A 1027 -3.61 69.94 -3.85
C VAL A 1027 -3.59 71.10 -4.90
N PRO A 1028 -3.94 70.96 -6.21
CA PRO A 1028 -5.16 70.28 -6.70
C PRO A 1028 -5.13 69.63 -8.11
N ASP A 1029 -6.14 68.80 -8.41
CA ASP A 1029 -6.85 68.96 -9.68
C ASP A 1029 -8.28 68.41 -9.64
N SER A 1030 -9.11 69.02 -10.48
CA SER A 1030 -10.56 69.15 -10.31
C SER A 1030 -11.35 68.69 -11.54
N PHE A 1031 -12.62 68.32 -11.30
CA PHE A 1031 -13.78 68.31 -12.23
C PHE A 1031 -13.78 67.36 -13.46
N TYR A 1032 -14.74 66.40 -13.51
CA TYR A 1032 -16.09 66.56 -14.09
C TYR A 1032 -16.97 65.29 -13.93
N THR A 1033 -18.16 65.47 -13.30
CA THR A 1033 -19.53 64.93 -13.62
C THR A 1033 -19.78 63.41 -13.81
N GLN A 1034 -20.91 62.80 -13.43
CA GLN A 1034 -22.18 63.21 -12.82
C GLN A 1034 -22.99 61.94 -12.43
N ARG A 1035 -23.73 62.03 -11.30
CA ARG A 1035 -25.09 61.48 -11.02
C ARG A 1035 -25.26 59.93 -11.02
N TYR A 1036 -25.88 59.27 -10.03
CA TYR A 1036 -27.08 59.62 -9.27
C TYR A 1036 -27.11 58.96 -7.86
N LYS A 1037 -27.48 59.79 -6.87
CA LYS A 1037 -28.36 59.58 -5.69
C LYS A 1037 -28.09 58.43 -4.69
N THR A 1038 -27.66 58.90 -3.52
CA THR A 1038 -27.93 58.44 -2.15
C THR A 1038 -29.40 58.22 -1.80
N LEU A 1039 -29.65 57.30 -0.87
CA LEU A 1039 -30.71 57.29 0.17
C LEU A 1039 -30.24 56.26 1.23
N ASP A 1040 -29.59 56.72 2.30
CA ASP A 1040 -30.14 57.00 3.64
C ASP A 1040 -30.34 55.75 4.53
N TYR A 1041 -29.63 55.81 5.66
CA TYR A 1041 -29.71 55.06 6.92
C TYR A 1041 -31.16 54.74 7.37
N PRO A 1042 -31.44 53.74 8.26
CA PRO A 1042 -30.69 53.58 9.52
C PRO A 1042 -30.58 52.17 10.15
N HIS A 1043 -29.54 52.02 10.98
CA HIS A 1043 -29.55 51.15 12.17
C HIS A 1043 -30.80 51.43 13.02
N PRO A 1044 -31.33 50.45 13.78
CA PRO A 1044 -31.05 50.53 15.20
C PRO A 1044 -31.07 49.20 15.99
N TYR A 1045 -30.41 49.30 17.15
CA TYR A 1045 -30.38 48.48 18.37
C TYR A 1045 -29.87 47.02 18.31
N ASN A 1046 -28.76 46.67 18.95
CA ASN A 1046 -28.34 46.71 20.38
C ASN A 1046 -28.81 45.49 21.20
N ASN A 1047 -27.86 45.07 22.06
CA ASN A 1047 -28.03 44.46 23.37
C ASN A 1047 -28.34 42.96 23.47
N ARG A 1048 -27.32 42.19 23.90
CA ARG A 1048 -26.95 41.93 25.32
C ARG A 1048 -26.85 40.44 25.69
N TYR A 1049 -25.69 40.10 26.28
CA TYR A 1049 -25.40 39.03 27.27
C TYR A 1049 -25.63 37.57 26.81
N SER A 1050 -24.85 36.56 27.19
CA SER A 1050 -23.72 36.41 28.12
C SER A 1050 -23.03 35.07 27.82
N ALA A 1051 -21.76 34.97 28.18
CA ALA A 1051 -21.08 33.70 28.42
C ALA A 1051 -21.76 32.89 29.54
N ILE A 1052 -21.68 31.55 29.50
CA ILE A 1052 -21.45 30.60 30.61
C ILE A 1052 -21.39 29.16 30.05
N GLU A 1053 -20.22 28.55 30.26
CA GLU A 1053 -19.88 27.17 30.70
C GLU A 1053 -20.63 25.91 30.23
N TYR A 1054 -19.78 24.96 29.80
CA TYR A 1054 -19.68 23.52 30.13
C TYR A 1054 -20.84 22.53 29.91
N HIS A 1055 -20.43 21.41 29.28
CA HIS A 1055 -20.97 20.04 29.28
C HIS A 1055 -22.26 19.72 28.51
N SER A 1056 -22.09 19.08 27.34
CA SER A 1056 -22.48 17.68 27.11
C SER A 1056 -21.82 17.14 25.85
#